data_AF-A0A936Q674-F1
#
_entry.id   AF-A0A936Q674-F1
#
_cell.length_a   1.000
_cell.length_b   1.000
_cell.length_c   1.000
_cell.angle_alpha   90.00
_cell.angle_beta   90.00
_cell.angle_gamma   90.00
#
_symmetry.space_group_name_H-M   'P 1'
#
loop_
_entity.id
_entity.type
_entity.pdbx_description
1 polymer ?
#
loop_
_entity_poly.entity_id
_entity_poly.type
_entity_poly.pdbx_seq_one_letter_code
_entity_poly.pdbx_strand_id
1 'polypeptide(L)'
;MPAASTKAPSRAKTWLPAALVPAVVLLGFASLALTQSPSPLRTLTAGVLTAAAVAALGRLAEGRILRAREATRDALHRASAGDLTLSRAALSRSGDAALAEAFHGLMVAMERILASFARLSEAVSGVARDLTTRGRDLSLAATVQNARAEETAAAMRGTDAAIGSLRESMETLAGAAENAGASLHEMTASVMQVSRSTSALRAFVDETAASLGGVVSALQEVASAVENLSGLAGETAGATEAIRASTAETDRQAQTAARLSERVSAAVVSGKAAVSGTLAGMHEIRGAVSGASDAATALAEHSARIGEVLHVIEEIAGETNLLALNSSIIAAQAGESGRTFSVLADDIRDLSDRTAVSTEEVRGLVSSVRSGVEDVRRLLAEARRRTEDGVDLAQTSDATLDEIETLALDSRRASEGIASAADEQSRESARVSEATSRVSSEVARISEATRGQLESARAVNARTDRVRELTEQLARAMEEQATGGQALLGSMERVTSTVDAIAEATVTLADGSAAVVTSMDEIRRAAERNAYASTSMNQAAQALEQESLLLRSRSSLFRLPSPAPGGRVRAALRYLDEANFDPAFCQTVPQAILVRTWGEGLVRFGEGTRILPELAESWEIDPSGTLYTFHLRRGVRWHEGGTLAAADVKASFERFLSPATAAPLATLFDAVEGYDAFRAGHTPGVAGLEAPSSALFRVRLARAVPFFLQLLTLPDITVLPPSLVGDRDRARRAPSGTGPFAPREITFGKVARFDRSDTYWDRGRIALDGVDLDLTEDSEAGVFQRFLDGQLDVVWDIPYPEAARLMADPRWRPYIDSSVQLHTSFLVLRCDRAPLDDVRVRRALNHAVDRAALNEKTFAGLTVPAASILPPHLVGHDPNLRPYRHDPERAKALLHEAGHGGGLALTAWLSPKDSRDPLNPLPVIATQLEAVGVKLALEVLPGEEMSARKRGGSFPDVRLSRWFADFPDPDTFFSSLLYSKTEDVLDAGFRDAEVDRLVEKGARLLDAAEREAVYRELNRLVQAEAPLVFLFHNRGFVVQAPRLRGVQAHLLPPPVRWNDLWLEP
;
A
#
# COMPACT_ATOMS: atom_id res chain seq x y z
N MET A 1 -39.81 21.72 58.83
CA MET A 1 -40.84 21.82 59.88
C MET A 1 -41.70 23.05 59.62
N PRO A 2 -43.01 22.92 59.36
CA PRO A 2 -43.96 23.94 59.78
C PRO A 2 -44.67 23.47 61.06
N ALA A 3 -44.93 24.44 61.94
CA ALA A 3 -45.50 24.25 63.26
C ALA A 3 -46.94 23.73 63.18
N ALA A 4 -47.20 22.56 63.79
CA ALA A 4 -48.54 22.10 64.11
C ALA A 4 -48.76 22.23 65.62
N SER A 5 -49.69 23.11 65.98
CA SER A 5 -50.20 23.28 67.33
C SER A 5 -50.87 21.99 67.81
N THR A 6 -50.25 21.28 68.74
CA THR A 6 -50.92 20.20 69.47
C THR A 6 -51.32 20.70 70.85
N LYS A 7 -52.63 20.84 71.04
CA LYS A 7 -53.28 20.94 72.35
C LYS A 7 -52.76 19.80 73.23
N ALA A 8 -52.19 20.15 74.37
CA ALA A 8 -51.79 19.21 75.40
C ALA A 8 -53.00 18.36 75.85
N PRO A 9 -52.90 17.03 75.91
CA PRO A 9 -53.90 16.23 76.59
C PRO A 9 -53.73 16.44 78.10
N SER A 10 -54.68 17.16 78.70
CA SER A 10 -54.85 17.26 80.14
C SER A 10 -55.22 15.90 80.73
N ARG A 11 -54.22 15.07 81.02
CA ARG A 11 -54.34 13.93 81.94
C ARG A 11 -53.27 14.02 83.01
N ALA A 12 -53.36 15.09 83.81
CA ALA A 12 -52.92 15.06 85.20
C ALA A 12 -53.87 14.15 85.99
N LYS A 13 -53.84 12.83 85.73
CA LYS A 13 -54.39 11.86 86.67
C LYS A 13 -53.43 11.78 87.86
N THR A 14 -53.67 12.69 88.80
CA THR A 14 -53.61 12.46 90.24
C THR A 14 -52.53 11.46 90.69
N TRP A 15 -51.36 11.99 91.08
CA TRP A 15 -50.40 11.31 91.97
C TRP A 15 -50.94 11.12 93.40
N LEU A 16 -52.25 11.24 93.61
CA LEU A 16 -52.86 11.38 94.93
C LEU A 16 -53.92 10.36 95.39
N PRO A 17 -54.49 9.39 94.63
CA PRO A 17 -55.62 8.64 95.20
C PRO A 17 -55.18 7.43 96.05
N ALA A 18 -54.10 6.71 95.70
CA ALA A 18 -53.81 5.43 96.34
C ALA A 18 -53.31 5.53 97.81
N ALA A 19 -52.58 6.60 98.16
CA ALA A 19 -52.14 6.84 99.54
C ALA A 19 -53.23 7.48 100.41
N LEU A 20 -54.24 8.09 99.79
CA LEU A 20 -55.36 8.72 100.48
C LEU A 20 -56.49 7.74 100.81
N VAL A 21 -56.67 6.63 100.08
CA VAL A 21 -57.70 5.63 100.43
C VAL A 21 -57.50 5.03 101.82
N PRO A 22 -56.30 4.57 102.24
CA PRO A 22 -56.09 4.09 103.61
C PRO A 22 -56.28 5.20 104.64
N ALA A 23 -55.87 6.44 104.33
CA ALA A 23 -55.99 7.59 105.22
C ALA A 23 -57.46 8.03 105.41
N VAL A 24 -58.28 7.98 104.35
CA VAL A 24 -59.73 8.27 104.39
C VAL A 24 -60.49 7.13 105.05
N VAL A 25 -60.09 5.87 104.84
CA VAL A 25 -60.64 4.70 105.56
C VAL A 25 -60.26 4.75 107.05
N LEU A 26 -59.02 5.11 107.39
CA LEU A 26 -58.56 5.34 108.77
C LEU A 26 -59.27 6.53 109.43
N LEU A 27 -59.47 7.64 108.71
CA LEU A 27 -60.27 8.78 109.16
C LEU A 27 -61.75 8.39 109.33
N GLY A 28 -62.29 7.51 108.47
CA GLY A 28 -63.64 6.96 108.58
C GLY A 28 -63.82 6.05 109.79
N PHE A 29 -62.89 5.11 110.01
CA PHE A 29 -62.87 4.25 111.21
C PHE A 29 -62.61 5.05 112.49
N ALA A 30 -61.76 6.07 112.45
CA ALA A 30 -61.53 6.98 113.57
C ALA A 30 -62.78 7.82 113.87
N SER A 31 -63.47 8.36 112.85
CA SER A 31 -64.72 9.09 113.03
C SER A 31 -65.83 8.20 113.59
N LEU A 32 -65.90 6.93 113.18
CA LEU A 32 -66.86 5.97 113.72
C LEU A 32 -66.54 5.58 115.18
N ALA A 33 -65.26 5.37 115.52
CA ALA A 33 -64.79 5.11 116.87
C ALA A 33 -64.94 6.31 117.82
N LEU A 34 -64.80 7.54 117.28
CA LEU A 34 -65.03 8.81 117.99
C LEU A 34 -66.51 9.01 118.37
N THR A 35 -67.44 8.50 117.57
CA THR A 35 -68.90 8.62 117.83
C THR A 35 -69.47 7.59 118.81
N GLN A 36 -68.74 6.53 119.16
CA GLN A 36 -69.25 5.43 120.01
C GLN A 36 -68.54 5.27 121.37
N SER A 37 -67.59 6.14 121.75
CA SER A 37 -66.82 6.00 123.00
C SER A 37 -67.24 7.03 124.06
N PRO A 38 -67.68 6.61 125.27
CA PRO A 38 -68.15 7.52 126.33
C PRO A 38 -67.04 8.18 127.15
N SER A 39 -65.75 7.96 126.85
CA SER A 39 -64.64 8.58 127.60
C SER A 39 -63.83 9.59 126.75
N PRO A 40 -63.69 10.85 127.21
CA PRO A 40 -62.95 11.89 126.47
C PRO A 40 -61.46 11.57 126.29
N LEU A 41 -60.89 10.70 127.14
CA LEU A 41 -59.49 10.27 127.03
C LEU A 41 -59.26 9.30 125.85
N ARG A 42 -60.22 8.41 125.56
CA ARG A 42 -60.12 7.43 124.47
C ARG A 42 -60.32 8.06 123.09
N THR A 43 -61.18 9.06 122.99
CA THR A 43 -61.36 9.86 121.77
C THR A 43 -60.12 10.71 121.46
N LEU A 44 -59.50 11.30 122.47
CA LEU A 44 -58.24 12.05 122.30
C LEU A 44 -57.09 11.13 121.84
N THR A 45 -56.93 9.97 122.46
CA THR A 45 -55.87 9.00 122.10
C THR A 45 -56.08 8.39 120.72
N ALA A 46 -57.32 8.06 120.33
CA ALA A 46 -57.64 7.59 118.98
C ALA A 46 -57.37 8.67 117.92
N GLY A 47 -57.73 9.93 118.20
CA GLY A 47 -57.44 11.07 117.33
C GLY A 47 -55.94 11.31 117.15
N VAL A 48 -55.16 11.24 118.23
CA VAL A 48 -53.70 11.37 118.18
C VAL A 48 -53.04 10.22 117.42
N LEU A 49 -53.48 8.97 117.63
CA LEU A 49 -52.94 7.81 116.89
C LEU A 49 -53.27 7.87 115.40
N THR A 50 -54.45 8.37 115.03
CA THR A 50 -54.86 8.53 113.63
C THR A 50 -54.09 9.67 112.98
N ALA A 51 -53.91 10.80 113.66
CA ALA A 51 -53.06 11.89 113.20
C ALA A 51 -51.60 11.46 113.04
N ALA A 52 -51.07 10.66 113.98
CA ALA A 52 -49.73 10.09 113.88
C ALA A 52 -49.61 9.08 112.72
N ALA A 53 -50.62 8.24 112.49
CA ALA A 53 -50.65 7.31 111.35
C ALA A 53 -50.74 8.04 110.01
N VAL A 54 -51.57 9.09 109.90
CA VAL A 54 -51.68 9.94 108.72
C VAL A 54 -50.38 10.71 108.48
N ALA A 55 -49.75 11.25 109.52
CA ALA A 55 -48.45 11.91 109.42
C ALA A 55 -47.31 10.91 109.04
N ALA A 56 -47.34 9.68 109.56
CA ALA A 56 -46.40 8.63 109.19
C ALA A 56 -46.60 8.19 107.74
N LEU A 57 -47.85 7.99 107.29
CA LEU A 57 -48.18 7.71 105.89
C LEU A 57 -47.81 8.89 104.97
N GLY A 58 -48.02 10.12 105.42
CA GLY A 58 -47.61 11.35 104.74
C GLY A 58 -46.10 11.43 104.56
N ARG A 59 -45.32 11.19 105.63
CA ARG A 59 -43.85 11.14 105.57
C ARG A 59 -43.33 9.97 104.73
N LEU A 60 -44.01 8.81 104.75
CA LEU A 60 -43.66 7.67 103.90
C LEU A 60 -43.95 7.97 102.42
N ALA A 61 -45.05 8.66 102.12
CA ALA A 61 -45.40 9.11 100.76
C ALA A 61 -44.45 10.21 100.27
N GLU A 62 -44.17 11.22 101.09
CA GLU A 62 -43.22 12.30 100.83
C GLU A 62 -41.79 11.75 100.62
N GLY A 63 -41.35 10.84 101.50
CA GLY A 63 -40.07 10.16 101.36
C GLY A 63 -39.98 9.23 100.14
N ARG A 64 -41.11 8.74 99.60
CA ARG A 64 -41.13 8.03 98.31
C ARG A 64 -41.02 9.00 97.14
N ILE A 65 -41.74 10.12 97.16
CA ILE A 65 -41.73 11.13 96.10
C ILE A 65 -40.37 11.85 96.02
N LEU A 66 -39.73 12.16 97.16
CA LEU A 66 -38.39 12.77 97.20
C LEU A 66 -37.33 11.83 96.61
N ARG A 67 -37.32 10.56 97.04
CA ARG A 67 -36.41 9.53 96.48
C ARG A 67 -36.62 9.33 94.97
N ALA A 68 -37.87 9.41 94.50
CA ALA A 68 -38.19 9.37 93.08
C ALA A 68 -37.54 10.53 92.31
N ARG A 69 -37.73 11.76 92.80
CA ARG A 69 -37.17 12.98 92.18
C ARG A 69 -35.65 13.00 92.20
N GLU A 70 -35.02 12.55 93.29
CA GLU A 70 -33.56 12.43 93.39
C GLU A 70 -33.01 11.41 92.40
N ALA A 71 -33.61 10.22 92.31
CA ALA A 71 -33.20 9.19 91.35
C ALA A 71 -33.35 9.66 89.89
N THR A 72 -34.44 10.34 89.55
CA THR A 72 -34.63 10.97 88.24
C THR A 72 -33.58 12.04 87.97
N ARG A 73 -33.33 12.93 88.94
CA ARG A 73 -32.35 14.02 88.80
C ARG A 73 -30.94 13.47 88.59
N ASP A 74 -30.55 12.45 89.36
CA ASP A 74 -29.26 11.78 89.22
C ASP A 74 -29.13 11.11 87.85
N ALA A 75 -30.17 10.42 87.39
CA ALA A 75 -30.19 9.81 86.06
C ALA A 75 -30.05 10.82 84.92
N LEU A 76 -30.80 11.94 84.97
CA LEU A 76 -30.66 13.04 84.01
C LEU A 76 -29.27 13.69 84.07
N HIS A 77 -28.70 13.85 85.26
CA HIS A 77 -27.36 14.41 85.42
C HIS A 77 -26.30 13.49 84.80
N ARG A 78 -26.36 12.18 85.07
CA ARG A 78 -25.48 11.18 84.46
C ARG A 78 -25.62 11.15 82.93
N ALA A 79 -26.85 11.10 82.40
CA ALA A 79 -27.07 11.15 80.96
C ALA A 79 -26.56 12.46 80.32
N SER A 80 -26.73 13.61 81.00
CA SER A 80 -26.18 14.89 80.52
C SER A 80 -24.65 14.94 80.55
N ALA A 81 -24.03 14.15 81.41
CA ALA A 81 -22.57 13.97 81.48
C ALA A 81 -22.06 12.87 80.52
N GLY A 82 -22.92 12.32 79.65
CA GLY A 82 -22.59 11.27 78.68
C GLY A 82 -22.69 9.84 79.23
N ASP A 83 -23.03 9.64 80.50
CA ASP A 83 -23.19 8.31 81.08
C ASP A 83 -24.61 7.76 80.84
N LEU A 84 -24.72 6.85 79.88
CA LEU A 84 -25.96 6.20 79.44
C LEU A 84 -26.06 4.74 79.92
N THR A 85 -25.24 4.32 80.91
CA THR A 85 -25.23 2.92 81.39
C THR A 85 -26.34 2.59 82.40
N LEU A 86 -27.31 3.49 82.60
CA LEU A 86 -28.37 3.33 83.59
C LEU A 86 -29.38 2.27 83.10
N SER A 87 -29.56 1.19 83.87
CA SER A 87 -30.58 0.19 83.55
C SER A 87 -32.00 0.69 83.86
N ARG A 88 -32.97 0.24 83.07
CA ARG A 88 -34.41 0.43 83.33
C ARG A 88 -34.82 0.04 84.76
N ALA A 89 -34.19 -0.98 85.34
CA ALA A 89 -34.45 -1.44 86.71
C ALA A 89 -33.94 -0.47 87.80
N ALA A 90 -32.96 0.38 87.49
CA ALA A 90 -32.50 1.43 88.40
C ALA A 90 -33.49 2.60 88.44
N LEU A 91 -34.08 2.94 87.29
CA LEU A 91 -35.05 4.02 87.11
C LEU A 91 -36.45 3.66 87.59
N SER A 92 -36.89 2.41 87.44
CA SER A 92 -38.22 1.96 87.90
C SER A 92 -38.38 2.02 89.43
N ARG A 93 -37.27 1.99 90.19
CA ARG A 93 -37.25 2.20 91.66
C ARG A 93 -37.71 3.59 92.07
N SER A 94 -37.77 4.55 91.14
CA SER A 94 -38.35 5.88 91.36
C SER A 94 -39.89 5.86 91.47
N GLY A 95 -40.57 4.77 91.10
CA GLY A 95 -42.03 4.68 91.18
C GLY A 95 -42.80 5.38 90.06
N ASP A 96 -42.12 6.04 89.11
CA ASP A 96 -42.71 6.57 87.87
C ASP A 96 -42.32 5.69 86.68
N ALA A 97 -43.18 4.73 86.34
CA ALA A 97 -42.95 3.79 85.26
C ALA A 97 -42.91 4.46 83.87
N ALA A 98 -43.69 5.54 83.67
CA ALA A 98 -43.76 6.24 82.39
C ALA A 98 -42.48 7.04 82.13
N LEU A 99 -41.93 7.66 83.17
CA LEU A 99 -40.65 8.36 83.11
C LEU A 99 -39.48 7.40 82.86
N ALA A 100 -39.48 6.24 83.54
CA ALA A 100 -38.48 5.20 83.31
C ALA A 100 -38.54 4.68 81.87
N GLU A 101 -39.73 4.51 81.30
CA GLU A 101 -39.93 4.07 79.92
C GLU A 101 -39.47 5.13 78.90
N ALA A 102 -39.80 6.40 79.11
CA ALA A 102 -39.37 7.49 78.24
C ALA A 102 -37.84 7.68 78.25
N PHE A 103 -37.20 7.60 79.43
CA PHE A 103 -35.75 7.68 79.56
C PHE A 103 -35.05 6.47 78.91
N HIS A 104 -35.62 5.27 79.06
CA HIS A 104 -35.13 4.07 78.37
C HIS A 104 -35.18 4.22 76.85
N GLY A 105 -36.31 4.68 76.32
CA GLY A 105 -36.45 4.97 74.89
C GLY A 105 -35.42 6.00 74.40
N LEU A 106 -35.15 7.05 75.20
CA LEU A 106 -34.10 8.03 74.89
C LEU A 106 -32.71 7.38 74.84
N MET A 107 -32.37 6.48 75.78
CA MET A 107 -31.08 5.78 75.77
C MET A 107 -30.94 4.87 74.56
N VAL A 108 -31.98 4.11 74.19
CA VAL A 108 -31.97 3.25 72.99
C VAL A 108 -31.81 4.10 71.73
N ALA A 109 -32.52 5.23 71.64
CA ALA A 109 -32.37 6.16 70.54
C ALA A 109 -30.95 6.75 70.47
N MET A 110 -30.37 7.13 71.61
CA MET A 110 -29.00 7.66 71.69
C MET A 110 -27.95 6.60 71.34
N GLU A 111 -28.13 5.36 71.79
CA GLU A 111 -27.29 4.21 71.40
C GLU A 111 -27.30 4.03 69.88
N ARG A 112 -28.47 4.06 69.25
CA ARG A 112 -28.59 3.98 67.79
C ARG A 112 -27.91 5.16 67.08
N ILE A 113 -28.05 6.38 67.59
CA ILE A 113 -27.39 7.57 67.05
C ILE A 113 -25.86 7.43 67.16
N LEU A 114 -25.35 7.01 68.32
CA LEU A 114 -23.92 6.84 68.56
C LEU A 114 -23.33 5.70 67.72
N ALA A 115 -24.04 4.59 67.60
CA ALA A 115 -23.70 3.53 66.66
C ALA A 115 -23.67 4.06 65.22
N SER A 116 -24.64 4.90 64.84
CA SER A 116 -24.65 5.58 63.54
C SER A 116 -23.44 6.49 63.33
N PHE A 117 -23.01 7.22 64.35
CA PHE A 117 -21.80 8.06 64.26
C PHE A 117 -20.53 7.23 64.18
N ALA A 118 -20.42 6.12 64.93
CA ALA A 118 -19.28 5.22 64.85
C ALA A 118 -19.13 4.65 63.43
N ARG A 119 -20.25 4.22 62.83
CA ARG A 119 -20.32 3.76 61.43
C ARG A 119 -19.96 4.86 60.44
N LEU A 120 -20.55 6.04 60.60
CA LEU A 120 -20.27 7.18 59.72
C LEU A 120 -18.78 7.54 59.76
N SER A 121 -18.18 7.55 60.96
CA SER A 121 -16.75 7.74 61.11
C SER A 121 -15.94 6.67 60.38
N GLU A 122 -16.28 5.39 60.54
CA GLU A 122 -15.59 4.30 59.84
C GLU A 122 -15.73 4.39 58.32
N ALA A 123 -16.92 4.75 57.83
CA ALA A 123 -17.19 4.98 56.41
C ALA A 123 -16.37 6.18 55.88
N VAL A 124 -16.36 7.31 56.58
CA VAL A 124 -15.57 8.50 56.22
C VAL A 124 -14.08 8.19 56.20
N SER A 125 -13.57 7.44 57.18
CA SER A 125 -12.17 7.00 57.20
C SER A 125 -11.83 6.03 56.07
N GLY A 126 -12.78 5.16 55.70
CA GLY A 126 -12.67 4.33 54.49
C GLY A 126 -12.53 5.19 53.22
N VAL A 127 -13.42 6.16 53.04
CA VAL A 127 -13.39 7.10 51.90
C VAL A 127 -12.10 7.91 51.87
N ALA A 128 -11.62 8.40 53.02
CA ALA A 128 -10.36 9.12 53.12
C ALA A 128 -9.16 8.27 52.65
N ARG A 129 -9.10 7.00 53.06
CA ARG A 129 -8.06 6.07 52.59
C ARG A 129 -8.15 5.82 51.09
N ASP A 130 -9.35 5.61 50.55
CA ASP A 130 -9.54 5.42 49.11
C ASP A 130 -9.14 6.65 48.30
N LEU A 131 -9.51 7.86 48.77
CA LEU A 131 -9.10 9.12 48.14
C LEU A 131 -7.58 9.30 48.15
N THR A 132 -6.91 8.88 49.22
CA THR A 132 -5.45 8.95 49.31
C THR A 132 -4.77 8.03 48.30
N THR A 133 -5.28 6.79 48.18
CA THR A 133 -4.78 5.82 47.18
C THR A 133 -4.99 6.34 45.76
N ARG A 134 -6.22 6.77 45.43
CA ARG A 134 -6.55 7.32 44.10
C ARG A 134 -5.76 8.59 43.78
N GLY A 135 -5.53 9.44 44.78
CA GLY A 135 -4.68 10.63 44.66
C GLY A 135 -3.26 10.25 44.25
N ARG A 136 -2.67 9.24 44.90
CA ARG A 136 -1.33 8.74 44.56
C ARG A 136 -1.25 8.22 43.13
N ASP A 137 -2.22 7.42 42.71
CA ASP A 137 -2.27 6.85 41.36
C ASP A 137 -2.39 7.95 40.30
N LEU A 138 -3.25 8.95 40.54
CA LEU A 138 -3.40 10.11 39.65
C LEU A 138 -2.09 10.92 39.53
N SER A 139 -1.35 11.08 40.63
CA SER A 139 -0.05 11.77 40.62
C SER A 139 0.99 11.00 39.80
N LEU A 140 1.02 9.67 39.91
CA LEU A 140 1.92 8.82 39.14
C LEU A 140 1.59 8.90 37.64
N ALA A 141 0.29 8.77 37.31
CA ALA A 141 -0.19 8.87 35.93
C ALA A 141 0.15 10.23 35.31
N ALA A 142 -0.07 11.33 36.03
CA ALA A 142 0.30 12.67 35.59
C ALA A 142 1.81 12.81 35.30
N THR A 143 2.65 12.22 36.15
CA THR A 143 4.11 12.25 35.97
C THR A 143 4.54 11.51 34.70
N VAL A 144 3.98 10.31 34.47
CA VAL A 144 4.25 9.51 33.27
C VAL A 144 3.75 10.24 32.01
N GLN A 145 2.55 10.80 32.08
CA GLN A 145 1.96 11.55 30.95
C GLN A 145 2.82 12.76 30.57
N ASN A 146 3.37 13.49 31.55
CA ASN A 146 4.26 14.62 31.31
C ASN A 146 5.56 14.19 30.60
N ALA A 147 6.20 13.12 31.08
CA ALA A 147 7.44 12.61 30.47
C ALA A 147 7.24 12.15 29.02
N ARG A 148 6.12 11.46 28.73
CA ARG A 148 5.78 11.02 27.37
C ARG A 148 5.49 12.18 26.42
N ALA A 149 4.85 13.24 26.91
CA ALA A 149 4.62 14.44 26.13
C ALA A 149 5.94 15.14 25.76
N GLU A 150 6.91 15.21 26.68
CA GLU A 150 8.25 15.74 26.42
C GLU A 150 9.03 14.90 25.40
N GLU A 151 9.02 13.58 25.51
CA GLU A 151 9.64 12.67 24.53
C GLU A 151 9.06 12.88 23.14
N THR A 152 7.73 12.99 23.02
CA THR A 152 7.04 13.20 21.74
C THR A 152 7.39 14.56 21.14
N ALA A 153 7.40 15.62 21.96
CA ALA A 153 7.82 16.95 21.51
C ALA A 153 9.28 17.00 21.04
N ALA A 154 10.17 16.23 21.68
CA ALA A 154 11.57 16.10 21.24
C ALA A 154 11.69 15.35 19.91
N ALA A 155 10.93 14.28 19.71
CA ALA A 155 10.90 13.55 18.45
C ALA A 155 10.42 14.42 17.28
N MET A 156 9.38 15.23 17.49
CA MET A 156 8.87 16.16 16.46
C MET A 156 9.88 17.23 16.07
N ARG A 157 10.71 17.72 17.02
CA ARG A 157 11.85 18.60 16.66
C ARG A 157 12.84 17.90 15.72
N GLY A 158 13.04 16.59 15.87
CA GLY A 158 13.83 15.79 14.94
C GLY A 158 13.18 15.65 13.56
N THR A 159 11.85 15.48 13.53
CA THR A 159 11.07 15.46 12.28
C THR A 159 11.17 16.78 11.52
N ASP A 160 11.07 17.93 12.20
CA ASP A 160 11.23 19.25 11.58
C ASP A 160 12.62 19.43 10.94
N ALA A 161 13.68 18.96 11.60
CA ALA A 161 15.03 19.00 11.03
C ALA A 161 15.15 18.13 9.77
N ALA A 162 14.53 16.95 9.76
CA ALA A 162 14.51 16.06 8.60
C ALA A 162 13.72 16.67 7.42
N ILE A 163 12.59 17.33 7.71
CA ILE A 163 11.82 18.08 6.70
C ILE A 163 12.67 19.18 6.08
N GLY A 164 13.43 19.93 6.90
CA GLY A 164 14.37 20.94 6.41
C GLY A 164 15.42 20.37 5.45
N SER A 165 16.05 19.25 5.81
CA SER A 165 17.05 18.59 4.97
C SER A 165 16.48 18.01 3.67
N LEU A 166 15.24 17.49 3.71
CA LEU A 166 14.53 17.06 2.51
C LEU A 166 14.32 18.24 1.56
N ARG A 167 13.89 19.40 2.07
CA ARG A 167 13.68 20.59 1.26
C ARG A 167 14.95 21.03 0.53
N GLU A 168 16.08 21.05 1.21
CA GLU A 168 17.40 21.35 0.62
C GLU A 168 17.83 20.33 -0.44
N SER A 169 17.55 19.04 -0.19
CA SER A 169 17.83 17.97 -1.17
C SER A 169 16.98 18.11 -2.43
N MET A 170 15.72 18.53 -2.28
CA MET A 170 14.82 18.79 -3.41
C MET A 170 15.25 19.99 -4.24
N GLU A 171 15.69 21.09 -3.60
CA GLU A 171 16.28 22.26 -4.27
C GLU A 171 17.51 21.85 -5.10
N THR A 172 18.38 20.99 -4.53
CA THR A 172 19.55 20.45 -5.23
C THR A 172 19.18 19.57 -6.42
N LEU A 173 18.18 18.69 -6.26
CA LEU A 173 17.71 17.80 -7.32
C LEU A 173 17.05 18.56 -8.47
N ALA A 174 16.26 19.60 -8.17
CA ALA A 174 15.69 20.49 -9.18
C ALA A 174 16.80 21.13 -10.03
N GLY A 175 17.82 21.70 -9.39
CA GLY A 175 18.96 22.31 -10.09
C GLY A 175 19.75 21.30 -10.94
N ALA A 176 19.91 20.07 -10.47
CA ALA A 176 20.54 19.00 -11.25
C ALA A 176 19.71 18.60 -12.48
N ALA A 177 18.39 18.50 -12.34
CA ALA A 177 17.49 18.15 -13.44
C ALA A 177 17.46 19.24 -14.54
N GLU A 178 17.47 20.52 -14.13
CA GLU A 178 17.53 21.66 -15.06
C GLU A 178 18.84 21.67 -15.87
N ASN A 179 19.98 21.47 -15.20
CA ASN A 179 21.29 21.39 -15.86
C ASN A 179 21.40 20.19 -16.82
N ALA A 180 20.84 19.04 -16.44
CA ALA A 180 20.78 17.87 -17.31
C ALA A 180 19.90 18.12 -18.53
N GLY A 181 18.76 18.80 -18.36
CA GLY A 181 17.88 19.21 -19.46
C GLY A 181 18.59 20.12 -20.47
N ALA A 182 19.31 21.14 -19.99
CA ALA A 182 20.12 22.02 -20.85
C ALA A 182 21.18 21.26 -21.65
N SER A 183 21.92 20.36 -21.00
CA SER A 183 22.94 19.51 -21.65
C SER A 183 22.33 18.60 -22.74
N LEU A 184 21.14 18.06 -22.49
CA LEU A 184 20.43 17.23 -23.47
C LEU A 184 19.99 18.03 -24.69
N HIS A 185 19.56 19.29 -24.51
CA HIS A 185 19.26 20.18 -25.63
C HIS A 185 20.48 20.45 -26.52
N GLU A 186 21.64 20.71 -25.93
CA GLU A 186 22.90 20.87 -26.69
C GLU A 186 23.31 19.58 -27.43
N MET A 187 23.10 18.42 -26.79
CA MET A 187 23.36 17.13 -27.42
C MET A 187 22.44 16.91 -28.63
N THR A 188 21.14 17.22 -28.54
CA THR A 188 20.23 17.13 -29.68
C THR A 188 20.68 18.03 -30.83
N ALA A 189 21.12 19.26 -30.55
CA ALA A 189 21.66 20.16 -31.56
C ALA A 189 22.92 19.58 -32.24
N SER A 190 23.80 18.94 -31.46
CA SER A 190 25.02 18.28 -31.95
C SER A 190 24.70 17.09 -32.85
N VAL A 191 23.75 16.23 -32.46
CA VAL A 191 23.26 15.10 -33.27
C VAL A 191 22.72 15.59 -34.61
N MET A 192 21.94 16.69 -34.61
CA MET A 192 21.42 17.30 -35.84
C MET A 192 22.55 17.85 -36.74
N GLN A 193 23.65 18.34 -36.17
CA GLN A 193 24.81 18.79 -36.94
C GLN A 193 25.60 17.62 -37.55
N VAL A 194 25.81 16.54 -36.80
CA VAL A 194 26.48 15.34 -37.30
C VAL A 194 25.65 14.70 -38.41
N SER A 195 24.33 14.59 -38.24
CA SER A 195 23.43 14.07 -39.27
C SER A 195 23.53 14.85 -40.60
N ARG A 196 23.52 16.20 -40.54
CA ARG A 196 23.74 17.05 -41.72
C ARG A 196 25.10 16.81 -42.39
N SER A 197 26.16 16.63 -41.59
CA SER A 197 27.51 16.36 -42.09
C SER A 197 27.61 15.00 -42.77
N THR A 198 26.95 13.98 -42.21
CA THR A 198 26.84 12.63 -42.78
C THR A 198 26.12 12.66 -44.14
N SER A 199 25.05 13.46 -44.29
CA SER A 199 24.38 13.64 -45.58
C SER A 199 25.29 14.28 -46.63
N ALA A 200 26.08 15.30 -46.25
CA ALA A 200 27.03 15.94 -47.16
C ALA A 200 28.16 14.98 -47.58
N LEU A 201 28.68 14.17 -46.65
CA LEU A 201 29.70 13.17 -46.93
C LEU A 201 29.20 12.10 -47.92
N ARG A 202 27.94 11.65 -47.78
CA ARG A 202 27.33 10.71 -48.72
C ARG A 202 27.33 11.24 -50.16
N ALA A 203 26.94 12.50 -50.35
CA ALA A 203 26.94 13.13 -51.67
C ALA A 203 28.35 13.20 -52.28
N PHE A 204 29.35 13.57 -51.49
CA PHE A 204 30.75 13.63 -51.92
C PHE A 204 31.33 12.26 -52.34
N VAL A 205 30.96 11.20 -51.60
CA VAL A 205 31.36 9.81 -51.92
C VAL A 205 30.77 9.36 -53.26
N ASP A 206 29.50 9.70 -53.52
CA ASP A 206 28.84 9.34 -54.78
C ASP A 206 29.44 10.09 -55.99
N GLU A 207 29.80 11.37 -55.83
CA GLU A 207 30.50 12.16 -56.87
C GLU A 207 31.91 11.62 -57.17
N THR A 208 32.64 11.22 -56.12
CA THR A 208 33.98 10.62 -56.25
C THR A 208 33.94 9.29 -57.02
N ALA A 209 32.94 8.45 -56.73
CA ALA A 209 32.74 7.18 -57.42
C ALA A 209 32.45 7.38 -58.93
N ALA A 210 31.62 8.37 -59.28
CA ALA A 210 31.33 8.70 -60.68
C ALA A 210 32.59 9.18 -61.43
N SER A 211 33.41 10.03 -60.80
CA SER A 211 34.65 10.53 -61.39
C SER A 211 35.69 9.43 -61.66
N LEU A 212 35.82 8.47 -60.73
CA LEU A 212 36.70 7.29 -60.92
C LEU A 212 36.26 6.41 -62.08
N GLY A 213 34.95 6.26 -62.29
CA GLY A 213 34.41 5.57 -63.46
C GLY A 213 34.90 6.20 -64.77
N GLY A 214 34.89 7.53 -64.86
CA GLY A 214 35.40 8.25 -66.04
C GLY A 214 36.90 8.06 -66.29
N VAL A 215 37.73 8.05 -65.24
CA VAL A 215 39.18 7.82 -65.35
C VAL A 215 39.50 6.43 -65.90
N VAL A 216 38.78 5.40 -65.44
CA VAL A 216 38.97 4.03 -65.93
C VAL A 216 38.68 3.94 -67.44
N SER A 217 37.60 4.56 -67.92
CA SER A 217 37.26 4.57 -69.35
C SER A 217 38.32 5.28 -70.20
N ALA A 218 38.80 6.45 -69.78
CA ALA A 218 39.83 7.19 -70.53
C ALA A 218 41.15 6.40 -70.66
N LEU A 219 41.55 5.66 -69.62
CA LEU A 219 42.76 4.84 -69.66
C LEU A 219 42.62 3.64 -70.61
N GLN A 220 41.41 3.10 -70.80
CA GLN A 220 41.17 2.05 -71.78
C GLN A 220 41.32 2.56 -73.22
N GLU A 221 40.90 3.79 -73.50
CA GLU A 221 41.09 4.41 -74.83
C GLU A 221 42.57 4.65 -75.16
N VAL A 222 43.35 5.14 -74.19
CA VAL A 222 44.80 5.33 -74.36
C VAL A 222 45.51 4.01 -74.67
N ALA A 223 45.14 2.92 -73.99
CA ALA A 223 45.71 1.60 -74.25
C ALA A 223 45.50 1.15 -75.71
N SER A 224 44.32 1.41 -76.28
CA SER A 224 44.01 1.07 -77.68
C SER A 224 44.80 1.93 -78.69
N ALA A 225 44.99 3.22 -78.41
CA ALA A 225 45.76 4.10 -79.29
C ALA A 225 47.24 3.71 -79.41
N VAL A 226 47.83 3.23 -78.31
CA VAL A 226 49.22 2.74 -78.26
C VAL A 226 49.42 1.50 -79.14
N GLU A 227 48.44 0.59 -79.17
CA GLU A 227 48.50 -0.63 -79.99
C GLU A 227 48.53 -0.29 -81.50
N ASN A 228 47.70 0.66 -81.94
CA ASN A 228 47.68 1.14 -83.32
C ASN A 228 49.00 1.80 -83.76
N LEU A 229 49.59 2.65 -82.91
CA LEU A 229 50.87 3.31 -83.21
C LEU A 229 52.02 2.32 -83.36
N SER A 230 52.00 1.22 -82.59
CA SER A 230 53.00 0.15 -82.73
C SER A 230 52.95 -0.51 -84.12
N GLY A 231 51.75 -0.71 -84.67
CA GLY A 231 51.56 -1.30 -86.00
C GLY A 231 52.12 -0.42 -87.12
N LEU A 232 51.78 0.87 -87.11
CA LEU A 232 52.22 1.84 -88.13
C LEU A 232 53.76 2.01 -88.18
N ALA A 233 54.43 1.96 -87.02
CA ALA A 233 55.88 2.00 -86.97
C ALA A 233 56.52 0.77 -87.65
N GLY A 234 55.92 -0.41 -87.49
CA GLY A 234 56.38 -1.64 -88.16
C GLY A 234 56.29 -1.56 -89.69
N GLU A 235 55.19 -1.03 -90.22
CA GLU A 235 54.99 -0.85 -91.68
C GLU A 235 56.01 0.12 -92.30
N THR A 236 56.29 1.24 -91.62
CA THR A 236 57.22 2.28 -92.09
C THR A 236 58.67 1.76 -92.21
N ALA A 237 59.09 0.93 -91.27
CA ALA A 237 60.42 0.30 -91.31
C ALA A 237 60.57 -0.62 -92.55
N GLY A 238 59.53 -1.40 -92.88
CA GLY A 238 59.53 -2.28 -94.05
C GLY A 238 59.63 -1.54 -95.38
N ALA A 239 58.89 -0.43 -95.54
CA ALA A 239 58.91 0.37 -96.77
C ALA A 239 60.28 1.02 -97.05
N THR A 240 60.97 1.45 -95.99
CA THR A 240 62.26 2.15 -96.10
C THR A 240 63.38 1.23 -96.61
N GLU A 241 63.38 -0.04 -96.23
CA GLU A 241 64.38 -1.01 -96.72
C GLU A 241 64.23 -1.30 -98.22
N ALA A 242 62.99 -1.35 -98.72
CA ALA A 242 62.72 -1.56 -100.15
C ALA A 242 63.26 -0.42 -101.04
N ILE A 243 63.17 0.84 -100.58
CA ILE A 243 63.69 2.01 -101.30
C ILE A 243 65.22 1.93 -101.43
N ARG A 244 65.91 1.51 -100.37
CA ARG A 244 67.37 1.40 -100.34
C ARG A 244 67.90 0.43 -101.40
N ALA A 245 67.21 -0.70 -101.59
CA ALA A 245 67.56 -1.69 -102.60
C ALA A 245 67.40 -1.17 -104.04
N SER A 246 66.29 -0.49 -104.35
CA SER A 246 66.01 0.04 -105.69
C SER A 246 67.00 1.14 -106.11
N THR A 247 67.42 1.96 -105.16
CA THR A 247 68.34 3.08 -105.41
C THR A 247 69.74 2.58 -105.81
N ALA A 248 70.23 1.51 -105.19
CA ALA A 248 71.54 0.92 -105.50
C ALA A 248 71.61 0.28 -106.90
N GLU A 249 70.49 -0.17 -107.46
CA GLU A 249 70.44 -0.72 -108.83
C GLU A 249 70.58 0.39 -109.88
N THR A 250 69.94 1.54 -109.64
CA THR A 250 69.89 2.67 -110.58
C THR A 250 71.28 3.29 -110.81
N ASP A 251 72.08 3.45 -109.74
CA ASP A 251 73.47 3.93 -109.83
C ASP A 251 74.34 3.05 -110.75
N ARG A 252 74.21 1.72 -110.62
CA ARG A 252 75.01 0.76 -111.40
C ARG A 252 74.73 0.82 -112.90
N GLN A 253 73.46 1.03 -113.29
CA GLN A 253 73.06 1.14 -114.69
C GLN A 253 73.59 2.43 -115.34
N ALA A 254 73.51 3.54 -114.61
CA ALA A 254 74.00 4.84 -115.06
C ALA A 254 75.50 4.82 -115.40
N GLN A 255 76.34 4.24 -114.54
CA GLN A 255 77.79 4.13 -114.78
C GLN A 255 78.17 3.27 -116.00
N THR A 256 77.29 2.35 -116.41
CA THR A 256 77.53 1.48 -117.57
C THR A 256 77.28 2.22 -118.89
N ALA A 257 76.21 3.02 -118.96
CA ALA A 257 75.86 3.80 -120.15
C ALA A 257 76.93 4.86 -120.51
N ALA A 258 77.48 5.54 -119.50
CA ALA A 258 78.54 6.54 -119.70
C ALA A 258 79.78 5.99 -120.44
N ARG A 259 80.21 4.77 -120.11
CA ARG A 259 81.39 4.12 -120.71
C ARG A 259 81.16 3.68 -122.16
N LEU A 260 79.92 3.35 -122.54
CA LEU A 260 79.61 2.93 -123.91
C LEU A 260 79.70 4.11 -124.89
N SER A 261 79.18 5.26 -124.49
CA SER A 261 79.23 6.50 -125.27
C SER A 261 80.64 6.93 -125.65
N GLU A 262 81.60 6.81 -124.73
CA GLU A 262 83.01 7.16 -124.97
C GLU A 262 83.63 6.34 -126.13
N ARG A 263 83.29 5.05 -126.22
CA ARG A 263 83.80 4.17 -127.28
C ARG A 263 83.24 4.52 -128.67
N VAL A 264 82.00 5.01 -128.75
CA VAL A 264 81.36 5.38 -130.03
C VAL A 264 82.03 6.61 -130.64
N SER A 265 82.30 7.64 -129.82
CA SER A 265 82.97 8.86 -130.28
C SER A 265 84.34 8.57 -130.90
N ALA A 266 85.15 7.68 -130.31
CA ALA A 266 86.45 7.31 -130.85
C ALA A 266 86.41 6.63 -132.25
N ALA A 267 85.37 5.87 -132.55
CA ALA A 267 85.23 5.16 -133.83
C ALA A 267 84.88 6.13 -134.99
N VAL A 268 84.08 7.15 -134.71
CA VAL A 268 83.62 8.15 -135.69
C VAL A 268 84.78 8.96 -136.25
N VAL A 269 85.71 9.42 -135.40
CA VAL A 269 86.90 10.20 -135.79
C VAL A 269 87.74 9.47 -136.85
N SER A 270 87.89 8.15 -136.70
CA SER A 270 88.62 7.31 -137.67
C SER A 270 87.90 7.24 -139.02
N GLY A 271 86.56 7.16 -139.02
CA GLY A 271 85.74 7.10 -140.23
C GLY A 271 85.86 8.33 -141.13
N LYS A 272 85.88 9.55 -140.55
CA LYS A 272 85.94 10.80 -141.32
C LYS A 272 87.23 10.92 -142.14
N ALA A 273 88.37 10.49 -141.55
CA ALA A 273 89.67 10.56 -142.22
C ALA A 273 89.72 9.75 -143.54
N ALA A 274 89.06 8.59 -143.58
CA ALA A 274 89.03 7.73 -144.76
C ALA A 274 88.23 8.36 -145.93
N VAL A 275 87.06 8.95 -145.62
CA VAL A 275 86.16 9.56 -146.61
C VAL A 275 86.81 10.77 -147.29
N SER A 276 87.50 11.63 -146.52
CA SER A 276 88.26 12.77 -147.08
C SER A 276 89.31 12.35 -148.12
N GLY A 277 89.98 11.20 -147.91
CA GLY A 277 90.97 10.67 -148.85
C GLY A 277 90.37 10.26 -150.20
N THR A 278 89.15 9.70 -150.20
CA THR A 278 88.44 9.33 -151.43
C THR A 278 88.04 10.55 -152.27
N LEU A 279 87.68 11.66 -151.64
CA LEU A 279 87.28 12.89 -152.33
C LEU A 279 88.40 13.47 -153.21
N ALA A 280 89.62 13.48 -152.68
CA ALA A 280 90.79 14.02 -153.37
C ALA A 280 91.11 13.26 -154.67
N GLY A 281 91.06 11.92 -154.64
CA GLY A 281 91.35 11.09 -155.81
C GLY A 281 90.37 11.26 -156.97
N MET A 282 89.08 11.48 -156.67
CA MET A 282 88.07 11.69 -157.71
C MET A 282 88.27 13.01 -158.49
N HIS A 283 88.80 14.06 -157.84
CA HIS A 283 89.09 15.31 -158.52
C HIS A 283 90.22 15.22 -159.56
N GLU A 284 91.26 14.42 -159.31
CA GLU A 284 92.36 14.20 -160.28
C GLU A 284 91.89 13.52 -161.56
N ILE A 285 91.07 12.46 -161.42
CA ILE A 285 90.56 11.67 -162.56
C ILE A 285 89.77 12.57 -163.53
N ARG A 286 88.96 13.50 -162.99
CA ARG A 286 88.16 14.43 -163.79
C ARG A 286 89.02 15.32 -164.68
N GLY A 287 90.19 15.76 -164.20
CA GLY A 287 91.11 16.62 -164.95
C GLY A 287 91.74 15.92 -166.15
N ALA A 288 92.19 14.68 -165.97
CA ALA A 288 92.84 13.91 -167.04
C ALA A 288 91.91 13.62 -168.23
N VAL A 289 90.64 13.29 -167.96
CA VAL A 289 89.65 12.99 -169.01
C VAL A 289 89.36 14.20 -169.90
N SER A 290 89.33 15.41 -169.32
CA SER A 290 89.05 16.63 -170.09
C SER A 290 90.15 16.93 -171.11
N GLY A 291 91.43 16.78 -170.75
CA GLY A 291 92.56 17.05 -171.64
C GLY A 291 92.63 16.13 -172.87
N ALA A 292 92.24 14.87 -172.72
CA ALA A 292 92.22 13.92 -173.84
C ALA A 292 91.13 14.28 -174.89
N SER A 293 90.02 14.87 -174.46
CA SER A 293 88.90 15.21 -175.35
C SER A 293 89.25 16.34 -176.33
N ASP A 294 90.05 17.30 -175.88
CA ASP A 294 90.47 18.44 -176.69
C ASP A 294 91.44 18.02 -177.82
N ALA A 295 92.36 17.09 -177.53
CA ALA A 295 93.32 16.59 -178.51
C ALA A 295 92.66 15.84 -179.69
N ALA A 296 91.58 15.10 -179.43
CA ALA A 296 90.85 14.37 -180.47
C ALA A 296 90.20 15.32 -181.48
N THR A 297 89.61 16.43 -181.02
CA THR A 297 88.95 17.42 -181.90
C THR A 297 89.93 18.03 -182.90
N ALA A 298 91.18 18.34 -182.50
CA ALA A 298 92.17 18.98 -183.36
C ALA A 298 92.62 18.12 -184.57
N LEU A 299 92.62 16.79 -184.41
CA LEU A 299 93.08 15.86 -185.45
C LEU A 299 92.03 15.67 -186.57
N ALA A 300 90.74 15.81 -186.24
CA ALA A 300 89.64 15.76 -187.20
C ALA A 300 89.72 16.90 -188.24
N GLU A 301 90.07 18.11 -187.81
CA GLU A 301 90.19 19.27 -188.71
C GLU A 301 91.39 19.18 -189.67
N HIS A 302 92.50 18.58 -189.24
CA HIS A 302 93.71 18.45 -190.08
C HIS A 302 93.52 17.48 -191.24
N SER A 303 92.82 16.38 -191.00
CA SER A 303 92.56 15.35 -192.03
C SER A 303 91.64 15.84 -193.15
N ALA A 304 90.69 16.74 -192.86
CA ALA A 304 89.82 17.32 -193.87
C ALA A 304 90.57 18.16 -194.93
N ARG A 305 91.57 18.95 -194.50
CA ARG A 305 92.38 19.81 -195.39
C ARG A 305 93.21 19.04 -196.42
N ILE A 306 93.69 17.84 -196.07
CA ILE A 306 94.53 17.04 -196.97
C ILE A 306 93.73 16.54 -198.18
N GLY A 307 92.43 16.29 -198.01
CA GLY A 307 91.55 15.81 -199.08
C GLY A 307 91.36 16.81 -200.23
N GLU A 308 91.29 18.12 -199.94
CA GLU A 308 91.17 19.17 -200.97
C GLU A 308 92.42 19.27 -201.85
N VAL A 309 93.61 19.15 -201.24
CA VAL A 309 94.90 19.26 -201.95
C VAL A 309 95.03 18.21 -203.05
N LEU A 310 94.55 16.98 -202.80
CA LEU A 310 94.64 15.89 -203.76
C LEU A 310 93.81 16.11 -205.02
N HIS A 311 92.69 16.85 -204.94
CA HIS A 311 91.83 17.07 -206.10
C HIS A 311 92.52 17.94 -207.19
N VAL A 312 93.33 18.91 -206.76
CA VAL A 312 94.06 19.83 -207.65
C VAL A 312 95.16 19.11 -208.45
N ILE A 313 95.82 18.11 -207.84
CA ILE A 313 96.95 17.39 -208.44
C ILE A 313 96.50 16.56 -209.66
N GLU A 314 95.32 15.98 -209.59
CA GLU A 314 94.76 15.14 -210.65
C GLU A 314 94.39 15.95 -211.90
N GLU A 315 93.93 17.20 -211.71
CA GLU A 315 93.57 18.12 -212.79
C GLU A 315 94.80 18.57 -213.61
N ILE A 316 95.91 18.88 -212.93
CA ILE A 316 97.18 19.27 -213.56
C ILE A 316 97.77 18.14 -214.42
N ALA A 317 97.67 16.89 -213.96
CA ALA A 317 98.14 15.75 -214.71
C ALA A 317 97.42 15.67 -216.07
N GLY A 318 96.09 15.81 -216.09
CA GLY A 318 95.27 15.73 -217.31
C GLY A 318 95.66 16.72 -218.43
N GLU A 319 95.94 17.99 -218.10
CA GLU A 319 96.36 18.99 -219.10
C GLU A 319 97.74 18.67 -219.71
N THR A 320 98.61 18.11 -218.90
CA THR A 320 100.00 17.82 -219.29
C THR A 320 100.05 16.78 -220.42
N ASN A 321 99.16 15.77 -220.40
CA ASN A 321 99.03 14.75 -221.44
C ASN A 321 98.57 15.31 -222.80
N LEU A 322 97.76 16.38 -222.80
CA LEU A 322 97.28 17.01 -224.04
C LEU A 322 98.36 17.84 -224.74
N LEU A 323 99.21 18.54 -223.99
CA LEU A 323 100.35 19.31 -224.51
C LEU A 323 101.38 18.41 -225.21
N ALA A 324 101.60 17.22 -224.68
CA ALA A 324 102.44 16.20 -225.29
C ALA A 324 101.97 15.85 -226.71
N LEU A 325 100.68 15.61 -226.92
CA LEU A 325 100.14 15.15 -228.21
C LEU A 325 100.33 16.17 -229.33
N ASN A 326 100.08 17.45 -229.04
CA ASN A 326 100.26 18.54 -230.02
C ASN A 326 101.71 18.69 -230.44
N SER A 327 102.61 18.51 -229.48
CA SER A 327 104.05 18.58 -229.71
C SER A 327 104.50 17.48 -230.68
N SER A 328 103.97 16.25 -230.56
CA SER A 328 104.24 15.15 -231.50
C SER A 328 103.77 15.41 -232.93
N ILE A 329 102.70 16.20 -233.13
CA ILE A 329 102.17 16.50 -234.47
C ILE A 329 103.05 17.53 -235.19
N ILE A 330 103.44 18.59 -234.49
CA ILE A 330 104.31 19.64 -235.07
C ILE A 330 105.65 19.03 -235.50
N ALA A 331 106.14 18.03 -234.76
CA ALA A 331 107.34 17.27 -235.13
C ALA A 331 107.21 16.54 -236.47
N ALA A 332 106.01 16.12 -236.89
CA ALA A 332 105.78 15.39 -238.12
C ALA A 332 105.71 16.28 -239.38
N GLN A 333 105.19 17.52 -239.32
CA GLN A 333 105.02 18.40 -240.48
C GLN A 333 106.31 19.08 -240.95
N ALA A 334 107.23 19.33 -240.01
CA ALA A 334 108.41 20.14 -240.28
C ALA A 334 109.49 19.47 -241.16
N GLY A 335 109.43 18.17 -241.50
CA GLY A 335 110.44 17.51 -242.36
C GLY A 335 111.82 17.31 -241.69
N GLU A 336 112.93 17.39 -242.44
CA GLU A 336 114.26 16.96 -241.94
C GLU A 336 114.74 17.68 -240.66
N SER A 337 114.24 18.89 -240.36
CA SER A 337 114.54 19.59 -239.10
C SER A 337 113.76 19.08 -237.88
N GLY A 338 112.73 18.26 -238.08
CA GLY A 338 111.76 17.91 -237.05
C GLY A 338 112.18 16.85 -236.04
N ARG A 339 113.20 16.02 -236.32
CA ARG A 339 113.51 14.82 -235.48
C ARG A 339 113.69 15.11 -233.99
N THR A 340 114.15 16.30 -233.60
CA THR A 340 114.38 16.66 -232.19
C THR A 340 113.09 16.86 -231.39
N PHE A 341 111.99 17.23 -232.05
CA PHE A 341 110.74 17.56 -231.35
C PHE A 341 109.89 16.35 -230.98
N SER A 342 110.02 15.21 -231.66
CA SER A 342 109.23 14.01 -231.38
C SER A 342 109.57 13.36 -230.04
N VAL A 343 110.83 13.44 -229.61
CA VAL A 343 111.30 12.77 -228.40
C VAL A 343 110.74 13.44 -227.15
N LEU A 344 110.68 14.78 -227.12
CA LEU A 344 110.20 15.53 -225.95
C LEU A 344 108.70 15.34 -225.67
N ALA A 345 107.93 15.05 -226.72
CA ALA A 345 106.50 14.86 -226.63
C ALA A 345 106.12 13.57 -225.89
N ASP A 346 106.85 12.47 -226.12
CA ASP A 346 106.58 11.20 -225.44
C ASP A 346 106.93 11.26 -223.93
N ASP A 347 108.02 11.93 -223.54
CA ASP A 347 108.42 12.08 -222.14
C ASP A 347 107.37 12.83 -221.30
N ILE A 348 106.74 13.88 -221.86
CA ILE A 348 105.70 14.67 -221.17
C ILE A 348 104.45 13.82 -220.91
N ARG A 349 104.16 12.88 -221.81
CA ARG A 349 103.03 11.97 -221.69
C ARG A 349 103.19 11.00 -220.53
N ASP A 350 104.37 10.39 -220.43
CA ASP A 350 104.70 9.41 -219.39
C ASP A 350 104.67 10.03 -217.98
N LEU A 351 105.08 11.30 -217.86
CA LEU A 351 105.06 12.02 -216.58
C LEU A 351 103.64 12.27 -216.04
N SER A 352 102.67 12.53 -216.91
CA SER A 352 101.27 12.75 -216.54
C SER A 352 100.63 11.49 -215.96
N ASP A 353 100.75 10.37 -216.65
CA ASP A 353 100.10 9.11 -216.26
C ASP A 353 100.60 8.64 -214.88
N ARG A 354 101.89 8.87 -214.58
CA ARG A 354 102.47 8.59 -213.24
C ARG A 354 101.89 9.45 -212.12
N THR A 355 101.46 10.67 -212.41
CA THR A 355 100.93 11.62 -211.41
C THR A 355 99.49 11.26 -211.02
N ALA A 356 98.67 10.84 -211.98
CA ALA A 356 97.29 10.43 -211.72
C ALA A 356 97.21 9.22 -210.76
N VAL A 357 98.02 8.19 -211.01
CA VAL A 357 98.04 6.97 -210.17
C VAL A 357 98.40 7.28 -208.72
N SER A 358 99.39 8.15 -208.47
CA SER A 358 99.83 8.48 -207.12
C SER A 358 98.79 9.24 -206.30
N THR A 359 97.87 9.94 -206.96
CA THR A 359 96.89 10.81 -206.30
C THR A 359 95.68 10.01 -205.75
N GLU A 360 95.32 8.91 -206.43
CA GLU A 360 94.25 8.01 -205.98
C GLU A 360 94.62 7.26 -204.69
N GLU A 361 95.88 6.83 -204.56
CA GLU A 361 96.34 6.10 -203.36
C GLU A 361 96.26 6.94 -202.08
N VAL A 362 96.63 8.23 -202.13
CA VAL A 362 96.63 9.09 -200.94
C VAL A 362 95.20 9.41 -200.47
N ARG A 363 94.23 9.45 -201.39
CA ARG A 363 92.83 9.70 -201.07
C ARG A 363 92.24 8.60 -200.18
N GLY A 364 92.62 7.35 -200.44
CA GLY A 364 92.21 6.19 -199.63
C GLY A 364 92.65 6.30 -198.17
N LEU A 365 93.88 6.77 -197.91
CA LEU A 365 94.45 6.89 -196.56
C LEU A 365 93.76 7.95 -195.69
N VAL A 366 93.44 9.11 -196.25
CA VAL A 366 92.84 10.24 -195.51
C VAL A 366 91.43 9.91 -195.02
N SER A 367 90.65 9.17 -195.82
CA SER A 367 89.30 8.70 -195.47
C SER A 367 89.32 7.84 -194.19
N SER A 368 90.30 6.94 -194.06
CA SER A 368 90.42 6.03 -192.92
C SER A 368 90.74 6.75 -191.61
N VAL A 369 91.63 7.76 -191.66
CA VAL A 369 91.99 8.57 -190.47
C VAL A 369 90.78 9.32 -189.90
N ARG A 370 89.91 9.86 -190.77
CA ARG A 370 88.75 10.65 -190.33
C ARG A 370 87.74 9.82 -189.55
N SER A 371 87.51 8.57 -189.96
CA SER A 371 86.60 7.66 -189.25
C SER A 371 87.08 7.33 -187.84
N GLY A 372 88.40 7.19 -187.63
CA GLY A 372 88.95 6.80 -186.33
C GLY A 372 88.87 7.89 -185.24
N VAL A 373 88.86 9.17 -185.62
CA VAL A 373 88.85 10.28 -184.66
C VAL A 373 87.49 10.47 -183.99
N GLU A 374 86.40 10.23 -184.71
CA GLU A 374 85.04 10.46 -184.19
C GLU A 374 84.67 9.47 -183.06
N ASP A 375 85.18 8.23 -183.13
CA ASP A 375 84.96 7.22 -182.10
C ASP A 375 85.62 7.55 -180.76
N VAL A 376 86.85 8.09 -180.78
CA VAL A 376 87.58 8.50 -179.58
C VAL A 376 86.85 9.62 -178.83
N ARG A 377 86.26 10.57 -179.57
CA ARG A 377 85.58 11.73 -179.01
C ARG A 377 84.36 11.34 -178.17
N ARG A 378 83.61 10.32 -178.61
CA ARG A 378 82.43 9.80 -177.90
C ARG A 378 82.77 9.17 -176.56
N LEU A 379 83.84 8.38 -176.47
CA LEU A 379 84.23 7.68 -175.25
C LEU A 379 84.64 8.62 -174.11
N LEU A 380 85.27 9.74 -174.43
CA LEU A 380 85.77 10.69 -173.44
C LEU A 380 84.64 11.51 -172.77
N ALA A 381 83.55 11.76 -173.48
CA ALA A 381 82.37 12.41 -172.92
C ALA A 381 81.69 11.55 -171.83
N GLU A 382 81.66 10.22 -171.99
CA GLU A 382 81.08 9.32 -170.99
C GLU A 382 81.93 9.22 -169.72
N ALA A 383 83.26 9.15 -169.88
CA ALA A 383 84.19 9.07 -168.75
C ALA A 383 84.08 10.26 -167.79
N ARG A 384 83.86 11.47 -168.33
CA ARG A 384 83.75 12.69 -167.52
C ARG A 384 82.57 12.68 -166.55
N ARG A 385 81.40 12.20 -166.99
CA ARG A 385 80.16 12.19 -166.18
C ARG A 385 80.30 11.30 -164.94
N ARG A 386 80.88 10.11 -165.09
CA ARG A 386 80.99 9.15 -163.98
C ARG A 386 81.85 9.64 -162.82
N THR A 387 82.82 10.52 -163.09
CA THR A 387 83.71 11.02 -162.05
C THR A 387 83.06 12.12 -161.21
N GLU A 388 82.13 12.91 -161.76
CA GLU A 388 81.38 13.92 -161.00
C GLU A 388 80.47 13.27 -159.96
N ASP A 389 79.72 12.23 -160.33
CA ASP A 389 78.88 11.46 -159.39
C ASP A 389 79.69 10.89 -158.20
N GLY A 390 80.96 10.54 -158.43
CA GLY A 390 81.87 10.00 -157.41
C GLY A 390 82.30 11.00 -156.34
N VAL A 391 82.31 12.31 -156.64
CA VAL A 391 82.69 13.35 -155.67
C VAL A 391 81.54 13.62 -154.69
N ASP A 392 80.31 13.74 -155.18
CA ASP A 392 79.14 14.13 -154.37
C ASP A 392 78.82 13.10 -153.27
N LEU A 393 78.96 11.81 -153.58
CA LEU A 393 78.68 10.72 -152.62
C LEU A 393 79.63 10.74 -151.41
N ALA A 394 80.90 11.06 -151.64
CA ALA A 394 81.89 11.10 -150.59
C ALA A 394 81.68 12.30 -149.64
N GLN A 395 81.21 13.46 -150.14
CA GLN A 395 80.88 14.61 -149.27
C GLN A 395 79.74 14.31 -148.29
N THR A 396 78.72 13.55 -148.74
CA THR A 396 77.56 13.21 -147.89
C THR A 396 77.95 12.33 -146.69
N SER A 397 78.90 11.42 -146.88
CA SER A 397 79.33 10.49 -145.84
C SER A 397 80.11 11.17 -144.70
N ASP A 398 80.78 12.29 -144.97
CA ASP A 398 81.52 13.06 -143.95
C ASP A 398 80.56 13.77 -142.97
N ALA A 399 79.46 14.33 -143.47
CA ALA A 399 78.47 15.06 -142.67
C ALA A 399 77.72 14.15 -141.66
N THR A 400 77.38 12.92 -142.05
CA THR A 400 76.68 11.97 -141.15
C THR A 400 77.54 11.57 -139.95
N LEU A 401 78.86 11.51 -140.12
CA LEU A 401 79.77 11.14 -139.03
C LEU A 401 79.82 12.22 -137.95
N ASP A 402 79.72 13.52 -138.28
CA ASP A 402 79.68 14.60 -137.27
C ASP A 402 78.46 14.50 -136.34
N GLU A 403 77.30 14.11 -136.86
CA GLU A 403 76.08 13.98 -136.05
C GLU A 403 76.20 12.86 -135.01
N ILE A 404 76.86 11.74 -135.35
CA ILE A 404 77.04 10.59 -134.45
C ILE A 404 77.96 10.95 -133.28
N GLU A 405 79.01 11.75 -133.52
CA GLU A 405 79.94 12.19 -132.46
C GLU A 405 79.21 13.03 -131.38
N THR A 406 78.35 13.95 -131.81
CA THR A 406 77.60 14.83 -130.90
C THR A 406 76.65 14.03 -130.00
N LEU A 407 75.91 13.09 -130.57
CA LEU A 407 74.96 12.24 -129.83
C LEU A 407 75.64 11.39 -128.74
N ALA A 408 76.85 10.90 -129.01
CA ALA A 408 77.60 10.10 -128.04
C ALA A 408 77.97 10.92 -126.79
N LEU A 409 78.39 12.18 -126.96
CA LEU A 409 78.80 13.06 -125.86
C LEU A 409 77.65 13.42 -124.91
N ASP A 410 76.45 13.68 -125.44
CA ASP A 410 75.29 14.05 -124.62
C ASP A 410 74.79 12.89 -123.75
N SER A 411 74.78 11.66 -124.29
CA SER A 411 74.39 10.45 -123.56
C SER A 411 75.28 10.16 -122.34
N ARG A 412 76.57 10.51 -122.41
CA ARG A 412 77.50 10.37 -121.27
C ARG A 412 77.13 11.30 -120.10
N ARG A 413 76.85 12.58 -120.39
CA ARG A 413 76.49 13.57 -119.35
C ARG A 413 75.20 13.21 -118.63
N ALA A 414 74.19 12.73 -119.35
CA ALA A 414 72.92 12.31 -118.75
C ALA A 414 73.11 11.16 -117.76
N SER A 415 73.96 10.20 -118.12
CA SER A 415 74.27 9.03 -117.28
C SER A 415 74.99 9.43 -115.98
N GLU A 416 75.93 10.37 -116.03
CA GLU A 416 76.62 10.87 -114.82
C GLU A 416 75.65 11.57 -113.84
N GLY A 417 74.62 12.26 -114.34
CA GLY A 417 73.61 12.91 -113.50
C GLY A 417 72.72 11.93 -112.70
N ILE A 418 72.36 10.79 -113.30
CA ILE A 418 71.50 9.77 -112.64
C ILE A 418 72.21 9.12 -111.44
N ALA A 419 73.50 8.83 -111.57
CA ALA A 419 74.30 8.24 -110.50
C ALA A 419 74.34 9.11 -109.23
N SER A 420 74.46 10.44 -109.40
CA SER A 420 74.49 11.36 -108.26
C SER A 420 73.16 11.43 -107.48
N ALA A 421 72.02 11.38 -108.18
CA ALA A 421 70.71 11.42 -107.54
C ALA A 421 70.44 10.15 -106.71
N ALA A 422 70.94 9.00 -107.15
CA ALA A 422 70.81 7.75 -106.42
C ALA A 422 71.58 7.78 -105.08
N ASP A 423 72.77 8.37 -105.00
CA ASP A 423 73.51 8.44 -103.72
C ASP A 423 72.76 9.26 -102.64
N GLU A 424 72.09 10.35 -103.04
CA GLU A 424 71.33 11.20 -102.13
C GLU A 424 70.12 10.47 -101.52
N GLN A 425 69.36 9.73 -102.33
CA GLN A 425 68.17 9.00 -101.90
C GLN A 425 68.49 7.86 -100.90
N SER A 426 69.68 7.25 -101.01
CA SER A 426 70.14 6.22 -100.08
C SER A 426 70.36 6.76 -98.65
N ARG A 427 70.89 7.99 -98.53
CA ARG A 427 71.15 8.64 -97.23
C ARG A 427 69.87 9.02 -96.50
N GLU A 428 68.86 9.49 -97.22
CA GLU A 428 67.60 9.91 -96.61
C GLU A 428 66.79 8.72 -96.07
N SER A 429 66.84 7.59 -96.77
CA SER A 429 66.21 6.34 -96.29
C SER A 429 66.80 5.88 -94.94
N ALA A 430 68.09 6.07 -94.70
CA ALA A 430 68.71 5.71 -93.42
C ALA A 430 68.16 6.52 -92.23
N ARG A 431 67.84 7.80 -92.42
CA ARG A 431 67.30 8.67 -91.35
C ARG A 431 65.88 8.28 -90.93
N VAL A 432 65.04 7.87 -91.88
CA VAL A 432 63.65 7.43 -91.62
C VAL A 432 63.62 6.17 -90.76
N SER A 433 64.56 5.25 -90.99
CA SER A 433 64.69 4.00 -90.20
C SER A 433 65.03 4.29 -88.72
N GLU A 434 65.95 5.21 -88.45
CA GLU A 434 66.32 5.59 -87.08
C GLU A 434 65.15 6.24 -86.31
N ALA A 435 64.42 7.16 -86.96
CA ALA A 435 63.26 7.81 -86.35
C ALA A 435 62.16 6.80 -85.97
N THR A 436 61.93 5.80 -86.82
CA THR A 436 60.93 4.75 -86.60
C THR A 436 61.25 3.89 -85.38
N SER A 437 62.54 3.54 -85.17
CA SER A 437 62.98 2.79 -83.99
C SER A 437 62.71 3.52 -82.66
N ARG A 438 62.90 4.84 -82.64
CA ARG A 438 62.60 5.67 -81.45
C ARG A 438 61.11 5.67 -81.08
N VAL A 439 60.23 5.73 -82.08
CA VAL A 439 58.77 5.69 -81.87
C VAL A 439 58.34 4.39 -81.19
N SER A 440 58.86 3.24 -81.64
CA SER A 440 58.54 1.93 -81.04
C SER A 440 58.94 1.84 -79.55
N SER A 441 60.03 2.48 -79.15
CA SER A 441 60.47 2.49 -77.74
C SER A 441 59.57 3.32 -76.83
N GLU A 442 59.05 4.46 -77.30
CA GLU A 442 58.12 5.29 -76.52
C GLU A 442 56.76 4.62 -76.33
N VAL A 443 56.25 3.97 -77.38
CA VAL A 443 55.00 3.20 -77.35
C VAL A 443 55.00 2.13 -76.23
N ALA A 444 56.13 1.44 -76.04
CA ALA A 444 56.26 0.43 -74.99
C ALA A 444 56.15 1.02 -73.57
N ARG A 445 56.75 2.19 -73.32
CA ARG A 445 56.70 2.87 -72.01
C ARG A 445 55.30 3.37 -71.66
N ILE A 446 54.57 3.91 -72.64
CA ILE A 446 53.20 4.40 -72.42
C ILE A 446 52.28 3.23 -72.02
N SER A 447 52.43 2.06 -72.66
CA SER A 447 51.63 0.86 -72.35
C SER A 447 51.76 0.40 -70.89
N GLU A 448 52.99 0.40 -70.34
CA GLU A 448 53.26 0.00 -68.96
C GLU A 448 52.64 0.99 -67.95
N ALA A 449 52.80 2.30 -68.19
CA ALA A 449 52.23 3.34 -67.33
C ALA A 449 50.69 3.29 -67.28
N THR A 450 50.03 3.10 -68.43
CA THR A 450 48.56 2.98 -68.50
C THR A 450 48.03 1.78 -67.71
N ARG A 451 48.75 0.65 -67.71
CA ARG A 451 48.36 -0.54 -66.95
C ARG A 451 48.42 -0.30 -65.43
N GLY A 452 49.47 0.36 -64.93
CA GLY A 452 49.61 0.69 -63.51
C GLY A 452 48.54 1.68 -62.99
N GLN A 453 48.11 2.63 -63.83
CA GLN A 453 47.06 3.59 -63.47
C GLN A 453 45.67 2.93 -63.35
N LEU A 454 45.36 1.94 -64.20
CA LEU A 454 44.09 1.19 -64.12
C LEU A 454 43.93 0.40 -62.81
N GLU A 455 45.02 -0.18 -62.30
CA GLU A 455 45.02 -0.91 -61.04
C GLU A 455 44.77 0.04 -59.84
N SER A 456 45.43 1.20 -59.85
CA SER A 456 45.26 2.23 -58.82
C SER A 456 43.82 2.76 -58.76
N ALA A 457 43.20 3.03 -59.91
CA ALA A 457 41.81 3.51 -59.98
C ALA A 457 40.81 2.50 -59.37
N ARG A 458 41.00 1.20 -59.62
CA ARG A 458 40.16 0.13 -59.03
C ARG A 458 40.29 0.04 -57.51
N ALA A 459 41.50 0.20 -56.97
CA ALA A 459 41.71 0.18 -55.52
C ALA A 459 41.04 1.35 -54.80
N VAL A 460 41.02 2.54 -55.40
CA VAL A 460 40.32 3.71 -54.84
C VAL A 460 38.79 3.51 -54.86
N ASN A 461 38.25 2.89 -55.92
CA ASN A 461 36.82 2.59 -56.01
C ASN A 461 36.33 1.68 -54.86
N ALA A 462 37.07 0.60 -54.56
CA ALA A 462 36.73 -0.31 -53.47
C ALA A 462 36.74 0.35 -52.08
N ARG A 463 37.65 1.32 -51.85
CA ARG A 463 37.67 2.10 -50.59
C ARG A 463 36.49 3.07 -50.49
N THR A 464 36.09 3.65 -51.62
CA THR A 464 34.93 4.55 -51.71
C THR A 464 33.63 3.83 -51.32
N ASP A 465 33.46 2.57 -51.76
CA ASP A 465 32.33 1.74 -51.35
C ASP A 465 32.29 1.46 -49.84
N ARG A 466 33.45 1.25 -49.19
CA ARG A 466 33.52 1.05 -47.74
C ARG A 466 33.15 2.31 -46.95
N VAL A 467 33.52 3.50 -47.45
CA VAL A 467 33.11 4.77 -46.82
C VAL A 467 31.60 4.98 -46.95
N ARG A 468 30.98 4.57 -48.06
CA ARG A 468 29.52 4.62 -48.24
C ARG A 468 28.80 3.82 -47.15
N GLU A 469 29.24 2.59 -46.87
CA GLU A 469 28.67 1.72 -45.84
C GLU A 469 28.78 2.32 -44.42
N LEU A 470 29.94 2.88 -44.07
CA LEU A 470 30.15 3.52 -42.76
C LEU A 470 29.25 4.76 -42.57
N THR A 471 29.05 5.53 -43.64
CA THR A 471 28.19 6.73 -43.63
C THR A 471 26.72 6.35 -43.36
N GLU A 472 26.25 5.22 -43.89
CA GLU A 472 24.90 4.70 -43.60
C GLU A 472 24.73 4.19 -42.17
N GLN A 473 25.75 3.56 -41.60
CA GLN A 473 25.73 3.14 -40.19
C GLN A 473 25.69 4.34 -39.25
N LEU A 474 26.49 5.38 -39.53
CA LEU A 474 26.50 6.61 -38.73
C LEU A 474 25.16 7.35 -38.78
N ALA A 475 24.49 7.38 -39.94
CA ALA A 475 23.17 8.00 -40.07
C ALA A 475 22.12 7.33 -39.16
N ARG A 476 22.08 5.99 -39.12
CA ARG A 476 21.16 5.24 -38.24
C ARG A 476 21.44 5.48 -36.76
N ALA A 477 22.72 5.48 -36.36
CA ALA A 477 23.12 5.74 -34.99
C ALA A 477 22.69 7.14 -34.50
N MET A 478 22.77 8.16 -35.37
CA MET A 478 22.31 9.52 -35.03
C MET A 478 20.78 9.60 -34.86
N GLU A 479 20.00 8.84 -35.62
CA GLU A 479 18.54 8.76 -35.51
C GLU A 479 18.08 8.12 -34.19
N GLU A 480 18.74 7.03 -33.79
CA GLU A 480 18.51 6.39 -32.49
C GLU A 480 18.89 7.32 -31.32
N GLN A 481 20.03 8.02 -31.43
CA GLN A 481 20.50 8.94 -30.40
C GLN A 481 19.58 10.18 -30.25
N ALA A 482 19.01 10.68 -31.36
CA ALA A 482 18.02 11.75 -31.32
C ALA A 482 16.74 11.34 -30.57
N THR A 483 16.26 10.12 -30.83
CA THR A 483 15.09 9.54 -30.15
C THR A 483 15.35 9.35 -28.66
N GLY A 484 16.53 8.81 -28.30
CA GLY A 484 16.95 8.67 -26.90
C GLY A 484 17.06 10.01 -26.16
N GLY A 485 17.56 11.06 -26.82
CA GLY A 485 17.64 12.41 -26.26
C GLY A 485 16.27 12.99 -25.89
N GLN A 486 15.25 12.81 -26.73
CA GLN A 486 13.89 13.28 -26.44
C GLN A 486 13.23 12.54 -25.27
N ALA A 487 13.43 11.21 -25.17
CA ALA A 487 12.91 10.43 -24.05
C ALA A 487 13.53 10.84 -22.69
N LEU A 488 14.81 11.24 -22.69
CA LEU A 488 15.50 11.75 -21.51
C LEU A 488 15.00 13.15 -21.12
N LEU A 489 14.73 14.04 -22.09
CA LEU A 489 14.11 15.35 -21.83
C LEU A 489 12.75 15.20 -21.13
N GLY A 490 11.87 14.34 -21.65
CA GLY A 490 10.59 14.06 -20.98
C GLY A 490 10.74 13.36 -19.62
N SER A 491 11.87 12.71 -19.36
CA SER A 491 12.17 12.16 -18.03
C SER A 491 12.61 13.26 -17.05
N MET A 492 13.36 14.26 -17.50
CA MET A 492 13.73 15.42 -16.67
C MET A 492 12.49 16.24 -16.29
N GLU A 493 11.55 16.46 -17.21
CA GLU A 493 10.27 17.13 -16.90
C GLU A 493 9.47 16.42 -15.79
N ARG A 494 9.43 15.07 -15.83
CA ARG A 494 8.79 14.28 -14.77
C ARG A 494 9.52 14.38 -13.43
N VAL A 495 10.85 14.43 -13.44
CA VAL A 495 11.65 14.64 -12.22
C VAL A 495 11.31 15.99 -11.62
N THR A 496 11.28 17.07 -12.40
CA THR A 496 10.88 18.41 -11.92
C THR A 496 9.47 18.42 -11.34
N SER A 497 8.50 17.79 -12.02
CA SER A 497 7.13 17.67 -11.49
C SER A 497 7.05 16.88 -10.18
N THR A 498 7.89 15.85 -10.02
CA THR A 498 7.97 15.08 -8.77
C THR A 498 8.61 15.90 -7.65
N VAL A 499 9.58 16.75 -8.01
CA VAL A 499 10.21 17.66 -7.05
C VAL A 499 9.18 18.62 -6.44
N ASP A 500 8.33 19.21 -7.27
CA ASP A 500 7.27 20.11 -6.83
C ASP A 500 6.26 19.42 -5.90
N ALA A 501 5.85 18.19 -6.24
CA ALA A 501 4.92 17.41 -5.42
C ALA A 501 5.50 17.06 -4.03
N ILE A 502 6.79 16.73 -3.95
CA ILE A 502 7.46 16.48 -2.67
C ILE A 502 7.60 17.77 -1.87
N ALA A 503 7.89 18.91 -2.52
CA ALA A 503 7.94 20.20 -1.85
C ALA A 503 6.59 20.55 -1.19
N GLU A 504 5.46 20.36 -1.89
CA GLU A 504 4.13 20.56 -1.33
C GLU A 504 3.84 19.63 -0.14
N ALA A 505 4.23 18.35 -0.25
CA ALA A 505 4.08 17.39 0.84
C ALA A 505 4.90 17.78 2.08
N THR A 506 6.11 18.32 1.90
CA THR A 506 6.95 18.77 3.03
C THR A 506 6.35 19.95 3.79
N VAL A 507 5.61 20.84 3.14
CA VAL A 507 4.88 21.94 3.80
C VAL A 507 3.76 21.37 4.68
N THR A 508 2.98 20.44 4.15
CA THR A 508 1.89 19.79 4.90
C THR A 508 2.41 19.02 6.11
N LEU A 509 3.55 18.33 5.97
CA LEU A 509 4.23 17.63 7.06
C LEU A 509 4.72 18.60 8.15
N ALA A 510 5.23 19.77 7.78
CA ALA A 510 5.66 20.80 8.72
C ALA A 510 4.48 21.34 9.55
N ASP A 511 3.34 21.62 8.91
CA ASP A 511 2.12 22.05 9.59
C ASP A 511 1.60 20.97 10.56
N GLY A 512 1.64 19.70 10.13
CA GLY A 512 1.28 18.55 10.97
C GLY A 512 2.18 18.42 12.21
N SER A 513 3.50 18.56 12.03
CA SER A 513 4.47 18.51 13.13
C SER A 513 4.21 19.63 14.16
N ALA A 514 3.96 20.85 13.70
CA ALA A 514 3.63 21.98 14.57
C ALA A 514 2.33 21.77 15.37
N ALA A 515 1.31 21.16 14.75
CA ALA A 515 0.06 20.82 15.41
C ALA A 515 0.29 19.78 16.54
N VAL A 516 1.10 18.75 16.28
CA VAL A 516 1.44 17.73 17.30
C VAL A 516 2.17 18.35 18.48
N VAL A 517 3.15 19.23 18.25
CA VAL A 517 3.85 19.95 19.33
C VAL A 517 2.88 20.78 20.19
N THR A 518 1.92 21.45 19.55
CA THR A 518 0.89 22.23 20.25
C THR A 518 0.00 21.33 21.12
N SER A 519 -0.48 20.20 20.58
CA SER A 519 -1.26 19.23 21.35
C SER A 519 -0.47 18.62 22.51
N MET A 520 0.83 18.39 22.36
CA MET A 520 1.68 17.91 23.45
C MET A 520 1.80 18.93 24.58
N ASP A 521 1.84 20.24 24.31
CA ASP A 521 1.81 21.26 25.37
C ASP A 521 0.46 21.29 26.12
N GLU A 522 -0.66 21.06 25.42
CA GLU A 522 -1.97 20.95 26.07
C GLU A 522 -2.05 19.73 27.01
N ILE A 523 -1.51 18.59 26.57
CA ILE A 523 -1.40 17.37 27.38
C ILE A 523 -0.51 17.62 28.61
N ARG A 524 0.60 18.32 28.44
CA ARG A 524 1.50 18.72 29.52
C ARG A 524 0.77 19.55 30.58
N ARG A 525 0.02 20.57 30.15
CA ARG A 525 -0.82 21.40 31.04
C ARG A 525 -1.92 20.59 31.71
N ALA A 526 -2.50 19.59 31.04
CA ALA A 526 -3.49 18.70 31.64
C ALA A 526 -2.86 17.81 32.74
N ALA A 527 -1.66 17.30 32.52
CA ALA A 527 -0.91 16.54 33.51
C ALA A 527 -0.59 17.40 34.75
N GLU A 528 -0.18 18.66 34.57
CA GLU A 528 0.03 19.60 35.68
C GLU A 528 -1.26 19.83 36.49
N ARG A 529 -2.41 20.01 35.82
CA ARG A 529 -3.71 20.12 36.49
C ARG A 529 -4.07 18.85 37.28
N ASN A 530 -3.78 17.67 36.74
CA ASN A 530 -4.03 16.40 37.42
C ASN A 530 -3.13 16.22 38.65
N ALA A 531 -1.86 16.64 38.58
CA ALA A 531 -0.96 16.64 39.74
C ALA A 531 -1.47 17.59 40.85
N TYR A 532 -1.98 18.76 40.47
CA TYR A 532 -2.61 19.68 41.42
C TYR A 532 -3.90 19.11 42.03
N ALA A 533 -4.75 18.48 41.22
CA ALA A 533 -5.97 17.83 41.68
C ALA A 533 -5.68 16.68 42.65
N SER A 534 -4.65 15.87 42.37
CA SER A 534 -4.15 14.83 43.27
C SER A 534 -3.73 15.39 44.64
N THR A 535 -2.98 16.50 44.63
CA THR A 535 -2.56 17.17 45.88
C THR A 535 -3.78 17.64 46.68
N SER A 536 -4.77 18.22 46.01
CA SER A 536 -6.02 18.67 46.62
C SER A 536 -6.85 17.51 47.17
N MET A 537 -6.92 16.38 46.45
CA MET A 537 -7.59 15.15 46.92
C MET A 537 -6.93 14.59 48.19
N ASN A 538 -5.60 14.57 48.25
CA ASN A 538 -4.88 14.12 49.44
C ASN A 538 -5.12 15.05 50.65
N GLN A 539 -5.20 16.36 50.43
CA GLN A 539 -5.55 17.30 51.50
C GLN A 539 -6.99 17.08 52.00
N ALA A 540 -7.95 16.88 51.09
CA ALA A 540 -9.33 16.57 51.43
C ALA A 540 -9.45 15.25 52.21
N ALA A 541 -8.71 14.22 51.79
CA ALA A 541 -8.64 12.95 52.47
C ALA A 541 -8.11 13.08 53.91
N GLN A 542 -7.04 13.86 54.11
CA GLN A 542 -6.50 14.13 55.44
C GLN A 542 -7.50 14.88 56.33
N ALA A 543 -8.23 15.86 55.78
CA ALA A 543 -9.27 16.57 56.53
C ALA A 543 -10.43 15.64 56.94
N LEU A 544 -10.87 14.76 56.04
CA LEU A 544 -11.90 13.75 56.34
C LEU A 544 -11.46 12.76 57.41
N GLU A 545 -10.20 12.33 57.39
CA GLU A 545 -9.65 11.45 58.43
C GLU A 545 -9.61 12.15 59.80
N GLN A 546 -9.23 13.43 59.84
CA GLN A 546 -9.28 14.23 61.07
C GLN A 546 -10.71 14.38 61.60
N GLU A 547 -11.68 14.67 60.74
CA GLU A 547 -13.10 14.77 61.13
C GLU A 547 -13.63 13.41 61.63
N SER A 548 -13.23 12.31 61.01
CA SER A 548 -13.57 10.96 61.48
C SER A 548 -13.02 10.68 62.88
N LEU A 549 -11.77 11.05 63.15
CA LEU A 549 -11.16 10.93 64.48
C LEU A 549 -11.85 11.82 65.52
N LEU A 550 -12.20 13.05 65.16
CA LEU A 550 -12.97 13.96 66.02
C LEU A 550 -14.35 13.40 66.33
N LEU A 551 -15.04 12.83 65.33
CA LEU A 551 -16.34 12.20 65.52
C LEU A 551 -16.25 10.99 66.47
N ARG A 552 -15.21 10.15 66.32
CA ARG A 552 -14.90 9.04 67.26
C ARG A 552 -14.60 9.54 68.67
N SER A 553 -13.80 10.59 68.79
CA SER A 553 -13.48 11.17 70.10
C SER A 553 -14.73 11.72 70.79
N ARG A 554 -15.60 12.41 70.05
CA ARG A 554 -16.85 12.95 70.59
C ARG A 554 -17.84 11.84 70.95
N SER A 555 -17.95 10.79 70.14
CA SER A 555 -18.82 9.65 70.47
C SER A 555 -18.31 8.88 71.69
N SER A 556 -16.98 8.79 71.89
CA SER A 556 -16.40 8.14 73.08
C SER A 556 -16.64 8.87 74.41
N LEU A 557 -17.12 10.12 74.38
CA LEU A 557 -17.57 10.82 75.59
C LEU A 557 -18.82 10.19 76.18
N PHE A 558 -19.58 9.45 75.37
CA PHE A 558 -20.77 8.73 75.82
C PHE A 558 -20.40 7.31 76.27
N ARG A 559 -20.80 6.93 77.48
CA ARG A 559 -20.68 5.57 77.99
C ARG A 559 -21.99 4.83 77.76
N LEU A 560 -21.98 3.90 76.82
CA LEU A 560 -23.12 3.05 76.51
C LEU A 560 -23.18 1.81 77.43
N PRO A 561 -24.37 1.24 77.63
CA PRO A 561 -24.50 -0.09 78.22
C PRO A 561 -23.62 -1.10 77.47
N SER A 562 -22.86 -1.90 78.20
CA SER A 562 -22.04 -2.96 77.61
C SER A 562 -22.84 -4.26 77.51
N PRO A 563 -22.63 -5.09 76.48
CA PRO A 563 -23.31 -6.37 76.34
C PRO A 563 -23.11 -7.24 77.59
N ALA A 564 -24.22 -7.65 78.21
CA ALA A 564 -24.20 -8.61 79.31
C ALA A 564 -24.37 -10.02 78.74
N PRO A 565 -23.45 -10.96 79.03
CA PRO A 565 -23.63 -12.35 78.62
C PRO A 565 -24.89 -12.95 79.25
N GLY A 566 -25.75 -13.56 78.44
CA GLY A 566 -26.89 -14.32 78.92
C GLY A 566 -28.14 -14.25 78.06
N GLY A 567 -29.03 -15.21 78.30
CA GLY A 567 -30.39 -15.26 77.77
C GLY A 567 -30.47 -15.71 76.31
N ARG A 568 -31.70 -16.03 75.88
CA ARG A 568 -31.99 -16.51 74.52
C ARG A 568 -32.88 -15.51 73.80
N VAL A 569 -32.52 -15.16 72.57
CA VAL A 569 -33.36 -14.31 71.72
C VAL A 569 -34.39 -15.16 71.00
N ARG A 570 -35.65 -14.72 70.98
CA ARG A 570 -36.75 -15.39 70.27
C ARG A 570 -37.12 -14.61 69.02
N ALA A 571 -37.14 -15.26 67.87
CA ALA A 571 -37.59 -14.70 66.60
C ALA A 571 -38.46 -15.72 65.85
N ALA A 572 -39.11 -15.30 64.77
CA ALA A 572 -39.86 -16.21 63.89
C ALA A 572 -39.25 -16.20 62.49
N LEU A 573 -39.20 -17.38 61.86
CA LEU A 573 -38.87 -17.53 60.45
C LEU A 573 -40.11 -18.02 59.70
N ARG A 574 -40.54 -17.24 58.72
CA ARG A 574 -41.69 -17.53 57.84
C ARG A 574 -41.20 -18.20 56.55
N TYR A 575 -42.07 -18.90 55.84
CA TYR A 575 -41.78 -19.45 54.50
C TYR A 575 -40.64 -20.47 54.43
N LEU A 576 -40.40 -21.23 55.51
CA LEU A 576 -39.47 -22.36 55.51
C LEU A 576 -40.24 -23.65 55.17
N ASP A 577 -40.58 -23.80 53.90
CA ASP A 577 -41.52 -24.84 53.42
C ASP A 577 -40.86 -26.22 53.24
N GLU A 578 -39.52 -26.29 53.15
CA GLU A 578 -38.78 -27.52 52.91
C GLU A 578 -37.81 -27.89 54.02
N ALA A 579 -37.71 -29.20 54.27
CA ALA A 579 -36.83 -29.79 55.27
C ALA A 579 -35.36 -29.89 54.81
N ASN A 580 -34.73 -28.76 54.46
CA ASN A 580 -33.39 -28.75 53.85
C ASN A 580 -32.44 -27.70 54.48
N PHE A 581 -31.40 -28.17 55.17
CA PHE A 581 -30.33 -27.34 55.77
C PHE A 581 -29.04 -27.27 54.97
N ASP A 582 -28.97 -27.93 53.84
CA ASP A 582 -27.76 -27.95 53.03
C ASP A 582 -27.56 -26.57 52.38
N PRO A 583 -26.46 -25.84 52.71
CA PRO A 583 -26.26 -24.50 52.18
C PRO A 583 -26.26 -24.47 50.66
N ALA A 584 -25.80 -25.52 49.98
CA ALA A 584 -25.74 -25.57 48.51
C ALA A 584 -27.11 -25.46 47.79
N PHE A 585 -28.22 -25.45 48.56
CA PHE A 585 -29.59 -25.28 48.06
C PHE A 585 -30.29 -24.11 48.77
N CYS A 586 -29.55 -23.09 49.19
CA CYS A 586 -30.09 -21.93 49.88
C CYS A 586 -30.77 -20.97 48.89
N GLN A 587 -32.04 -21.21 48.59
CA GLN A 587 -32.79 -20.42 47.58
C GLN A 587 -33.70 -19.36 48.18
N THR A 588 -33.82 -19.30 49.51
CA THR A 588 -34.76 -18.41 50.19
C THR A 588 -34.10 -17.62 51.32
N VAL A 589 -34.64 -16.42 51.59
CA VAL A 589 -34.20 -15.56 52.69
C VAL A 589 -34.20 -16.27 54.06
N PRO A 590 -35.25 -17.04 54.45
CA PRO A 590 -35.26 -17.79 55.71
C PRO A 590 -34.14 -18.83 55.81
N GLN A 591 -33.85 -19.55 54.71
CA GLN A 591 -32.72 -20.48 54.66
C GLN A 591 -31.40 -19.74 54.86
N ALA A 592 -31.20 -18.58 54.22
CA ALA A 592 -29.99 -17.78 54.37
C ALA A 592 -29.78 -17.33 55.82
N ILE A 593 -30.84 -16.87 56.50
CA ILE A 593 -30.79 -16.50 57.93
C ILE A 593 -30.34 -17.69 58.77
N LEU A 594 -30.91 -18.86 58.50
CA LEU A 594 -30.62 -20.05 59.27
C LEU A 594 -29.19 -20.57 59.00
N VAL A 595 -28.74 -20.63 57.74
CA VAL A 595 -27.34 -20.98 57.38
C VAL A 595 -26.36 -20.03 58.06
N ARG A 596 -26.59 -18.72 58.01
CA ARG A 596 -25.71 -17.72 58.65
C ARG A 596 -25.75 -17.72 60.19
N THR A 597 -26.66 -18.50 60.80
CA THR A 597 -26.68 -18.70 62.26
C THR A 597 -25.59 -19.67 62.71
N TRP A 598 -25.33 -20.72 61.91
CA TRP A 598 -24.39 -21.80 62.26
C TRP A 598 -23.15 -21.91 61.35
N GLY A 599 -23.19 -21.33 60.15
CA GLY A 599 -22.13 -21.43 59.14
C GLY A 599 -21.49 -20.08 58.80
N GLU A 600 -20.25 -20.14 58.31
CA GLU A 600 -19.49 -18.99 57.81
C GLU A 600 -18.90 -19.30 56.42
N GLY A 601 -18.70 -18.25 55.62
CA GLY A 601 -17.96 -18.27 54.36
C GLY A 601 -16.57 -17.65 54.50
N LEU A 602 -15.86 -17.50 53.38
CA LEU A 602 -14.55 -16.83 53.37
C LEU A 602 -14.65 -15.35 53.74
N VAL A 603 -15.68 -14.69 53.20
CA VAL A 603 -15.97 -13.27 53.41
C VAL A 603 -17.46 -13.10 53.66
N ARG A 604 -17.81 -11.92 54.19
CA ARG A 604 -19.19 -11.52 54.45
C ARG A 604 -19.44 -10.12 53.96
N PHE A 605 -20.68 -9.81 53.61
CA PHE A 605 -21.03 -8.42 53.32
C PHE A 605 -21.01 -7.60 54.62
N GLY A 606 -20.59 -6.35 54.52
CA GLY A 606 -20.55 -5.37 55.61
C GLY A 606 -21.73 -4.43 55.56
N GLU A 607 -21.47 -3.16 55.80
CA GLU A 607 -22.43 -2.09 55.54
C GLU A 607 -22.32 -1.61 54.10
N GLY A 608 -23.46 -1.24 53.51
CA GLY A 608 -23.49 -0.96 52.08
C GLY A 608 -23.21 -2.22 51.28
N THR A 609 -22.37 -2.07 50.27
CA THR A 609 -21.89 -3.14 49.39
C THR A 609 -20.45 -3.58 49.71
N ARG A 610 -19.89 -3.11 50.84
CA ARG A 610 -18.50 -3.40 51.23
C ARG A 610 -18.35 -4.86 51.65
N ILE A 611 -17.24 -5.49 51.24
CA ILE A 611 -16.89 -6.84 51.69
C ILE A 611 -15.98 -6.78 52.91
N LEU A 612 -16.25 -7.63 53.91
CA LEU A 612 -15.50 -7.74 55.16
C LEU A 612 -14.92 -9.15 55.34
N PRO A 613 -13.77 -9.27 56.03
CA PRO A 613 -13.24 -10.55 56.51
C PRO A 613 -14.26 -11.38 57.30
N GLU A 614 -14.30 -12.69 57.01
CA GLU A 614 -15.00 -13.71 57.80
C GLU A 614 -14.00 -14.83 58.14
N LEU A 615 -14.02 -16.00 57.49
CA LEU A 615 -13.00 -17.04 57.71
C LEU A 615 -11.63 -16.68 57.11
N ALA A 616 -11.61 -15.88 56.04
CA ALA A 616 -10.39 -15.22 55.57
C ALA A 616 -10.16 -13.93 56.37
N GLU A 617 -8.96 -13.73 56.92
CA GLU A 617 -8.56 -12.51 57.61
C GLU A 617 -8.14 -11.39 56.65
N SER A 618 -7.61 -11.76 55.49
CA SER A 618 -7.24 -10.87 54.39
C SER A 618 -7.22 -11.62 53.05
N TRP A 619 -7.15 -10.88 51.96
CA TRP A 619 -6.98 -11.43 50.62
C TRP A 619 -6.17 -10.50 49.72
N GLU A 620 -5.55 -11.09 48.70
CA GLU A 620 -4.84 -10.41 47.64
C GLU A 620 -5.51 -10.74 46.30
N ILE A 621 -5.61 -9.74 45.42
CA ILE A 621 -6.13 -9.86 44.06
C ILE A 621 -5.02 -9.39 43.13
N ASP A 622 -4.67 -10.20 42.14
CA ASP A 622 -3.66 -9.81 41.15
C ASP A 622 -4.18 -8.71 40.19
N PRO A 623 -3.29 -7.99 39.49
CA PRO A 623 -3.70 -6.91 38.59
C PRO A 623 -4.66 -7.33 37.46
N SER A 624 -4.62 -8.60 37.02
CA SER A 624 -5.57 -9.13 36.03
C SER A 624 -6.95 -9.45 36.61
N GLY A 625 -7.13 -9.45 37.93
CA GLY A 625 -8.39 -9.82 38.58
C GLY A 625 -8.76 -11.29 38.41
N THR A 626 -7.79 -12.17 38.18
CA THR A 626 -7.97 -13.60 37.90
C THR A 626 -7.37 -14.51 38.96
N LEU A 627 -6.51 -14.01 39.86
CA LEU A 627 -5.95 -14.78 40.96
C LEU A 627 -6.28 -14.12 42.30
N TYR A 628 -7.01 -14.86 43.12
CA TYR A 628 -7.39 -14.48 44.47
C TYR A 628 -6.65 -15.37 45.47
N THR A 629 -5.89 -14.76 46.39
CA THR A 629 -5.23 -15.48 47.48
C THR A 629 -5.86 -15.08 48.81
N PHE A 630 -6.47 -16.03 49.51
CA PHE A 630 -7.11 -15.84 50.81
C PHE A 630 -6.22 -16.35 51.93
N HIS A 631 -5.99 -15.50 52.92
CA HIS A 631 -5.30 -15.85 54.16
C HIS A 631 -6.35 -16.24 55.20
N LEU A 632 -6.38 -17.51 55.60
CA LEU A 632 -7.37 -18.02 56.53
C LEU A 632 -6.95 -17.77 57.97
N ARG A 633 -7.94 -17.47 58.82
CA ARG A 633 -7.75 -17.36 60.27
C ARG A 633 -7.22 -18.66 60.84
N ARG A 634 -6.18 -18.56 61.67
CA ARG A 634 -5.59 -19.73 62.34
C ARG A 634 -6.41 -20.13 63.57
N GLY A 635 -6.56 -21.44 63.76
CA GLY A 635 -7.18 -22.01 64.97
C GLY A 635 -8.70 -21.95 65.01
N VAL A 636 -9.37 -21.65 63.89
CA VAL A 636 -10.84 -21.75 63.78
C VAL A 636 -11.25 -23.22 63.94
N ARG A 637 -12.25 -23.49 64.78
CA ARG A 637 -12.71 -24.84 65.11
C ARG A 637 -14.15 -25.08 64.66
N TRP A 638 -14.46 -26.31 64.26
CA TRP A 638 -15.83 -26.73 63.94
C TRP A 638 -16.67 -26.88 65.22
N HIS A 639 -17.99 -26.82 65.11
CA HIS A 639 -18.92 -27.13 66.20
C HIS A 639 -18.75 -28.56 66.71
N GLU A 640 -18.52 -29.51 65.79
CA GLU A 640 -18.31 -30.93 66.10
C GLU A 640 -16.87 -31.28 66.52
N GLY A 641 -15.97 -30.29 66.58
CA GLY A 641 -14.55 -30.47 66.89
C GLY A 641 -13.65 -30.58 65.66
N GLY A 642 -12.34 -30.52 65.89
CA GLY A 642 -11.35 -30.35 64.82
C GLY A 642 -11.09 -28.88 64.47
N THR A 643 -10.12 -28.65 63.60
CA THR A 643 -9.68 -27.30 63.18
C THR A 643 -9.87 -27.15 61.68
N LEU A 644 -10.40 -26.02 61.24
CA LEU A 644 -10.53 -25.66 59.83
C LEU A 644 -9.14 -25.54 59.17
N ALA A 645 -9.00 -26.12 57.98
CA ALA A 645 -7.86 -25.93 57.09
C ALA A 645 -8.32 -25.52 55.69
N ALA A 646 -7.42 -24.94 54.89
CA ALA A 646 -7.71 -24.54 53.51
C ALA A 646 -8.16 -25.71 52.60
N ALA A 647 -7.79 -26.95 52.94
CA ALA A 647 -8.29 -28.15 52.25
C ALA A 647 -9.80 -28.34 52.43
N ASP A 648 -10.37 -27.94 53.57
CA ASP A 648 -11.82 -28.03 53.83
C ASP A 648 -12.59 -26.97 53.02
N VAL A 649 -11.99 -25.77 52.88
CA VAL A 649 -12.50 -24.72 51.98
C VAL A 649 -12.53 -25.23 50.55
N LYS A 650 -11.42 -25.78 50.07
CA LYS A 650 -11.34 -26.37 48.73
C LYS A 650 -12.41 -27.44 48.53
N ALA A 651 -12.53 -28.39 49.45
CA ALA A 651 -13.50 -29.49 49.36
C ALA A 651 -14.95 -28.99 49.37
N SER A 652 -15.26 -27.95 50.14
CA SER A 652 -16.59 -27.32 50.17
C SER A 652 -16.94 -26.66 48.83
N PHE A 653 -16.00 -25.94 48.22
CA PHE A 653 -16.19 -25.36 46.89
C PHE A 653 -16.33 -26.44 45.81
N GLU A 654 -15.47 -27.46 45.80
CA GLU A 654 -15.57 -28.58 44.84
C GLU A 654 -16.91 -29.31 44.97
N ARG A 655 -17.42 -29.50 46.19
CA ARG A 655 -18.76 -30.04 46.42
C ARG A 655 -19.84 -29.15 45.83
N PHE A 656 -19.80 -27.84 46.08
CA PHE A 656 -20.78 -26.89 45.55
C PHE A 656 -20.80 -26.90 44.01
N LEU A 657 -19.63 -26.95 43.38
CA LEU A 657 -19.47 -26.96 41.91
C LEU A 657 -19.74 -28.34 41.29
N SER A 658 -19.90 -29.39 42.10
CA SER A 658 -20.04 -30.77 41.62
C SER A 658 -21.38 -30.99 40.90
N PRO A 659 -21.38 -31.67 39.75
CA PRO A 659 -22.62 -32.09 39.09
C PRO A 659 -23.45 -33.06 39.96
N ALA A 660 -22.83 -33.78 40.90
CA ALA A 660 -23.54 -34.68 41.81
C ALA A 660 -24.36 -33.92 42.88
N THR A 661 -23.86 -32.77 43.32
CA THR A 661 -24.62 -31.87 44.20
C THR A 661 -25.72 -31.18 43.40
N ALA A 662 -25.43 -30.75 42.16
CA ALA A 662 -26.36 -30.00 41.32
C ALA A 662 -26.91 -28.75 42.03
N ALA A 663 -26.01 -27.99 42.67
CA ALA A 663 -26.35 -26.75 43.33
C ALA A 663 -26.88 -25.72 42.31
N PRO A 664 -28.04 -25.09 42.54
CA PRO A 664 -28.65 -24.18 41.56
C PRO A 664 -27.77 -23.00 41.16
N LEU A 665 -27.00 -22.45 42.11
CA LEU A 665 -26.15 -21.28 41.89
C LEU A 665 -24.70 -21.61 41.47
N ALA A 666 -24.38 -22.89 41.22
CA ALA A 666 -23.03 -23.30 40.83
C ALA A 666 -22.54 -22.63 39.53
N THR A 667 -23.46 -22.28 38.63
CA THR A 667 -23.17 -21.62 37.35
C THR A 667 -22.64 -20.20 37.49
N LEU A 668 -22.87 -19.53 38.63
CA LEU A 668 -22.28 -18.21 38.92
C LEU A 668 -20.75 -18.26 39.07
N PHE A 669 -20.19 -19.47 39.25
CA PHE A 669 -18.77 -19.72 39.43
C PHE A 669 -18.12 -20.38 38.20
N ASP A 670 -18.77 -20.30 37.04
CA ASP A 670 -18.27 -20.87 35.78
C ASP A 670 -16.90 -20.32 35.35
N ALA A 671 -16.55 -19.12 35.83
CA ALA A 671 -15.27 -18.50 35.58
C ALA A 671 -14.11 -19.15 36.36
N VAL A 672 -14.35 -20.02 37.35
CA VAL A 672 -13.27 -20.73 38.06
C VAL A 672 -12.57 -21.67 37.09
N GLU A 673 -11.24 -21.60 37.04
CA GLU A 673 -10.45 -22.40 36.10
C GLU A 673 -10.69 -23.91 36.31
N GLY A 674 -10.99 -24.61 35.23
CA GLY A 674 -11.31 -26.04 35.27
C GLY A 674 -12.76 -26.38 35.65
N TYR A 675 -13.65 -25.40 35.84
CA TYR A 675 -15.08 -25.61 36.14
C TYR A 675 -15.76 -26.53 35.12
N ASP A 676 -15.66 -26.23 33.81
CA ASP A 676 -16.32 -27.02 32.76
C ASP A 676 -15.76 -28.44 32.68
N ALA A 677 -14.43 -28.60 32.82
CA ALA A 677 -13.77 -29.90 32.81
C ALA A 677 -14.21 -30.77 34.01
N PHE A 678 -14.34 -30.16 35.19
CA PHE A 678 -14.82 -30.84 36.39
C PHE A 678 -16.30 -31.25 36.26
N ARG A 679 -17.15 -30.35 35.75
CA ARG A 679 -18.58 -30.65 35.53
C ARG A 679 -18.84 -31.70 34.47
N ALA A 680 -17.99 -31.76 33.43
CA ALA A 680 -18.02 -32.82 32.43
C ALA A 680 -17.46 -34.16 32.93
N GLY A 681 -16.92 -34.21 34.15
CA GLY A 681 -16.30 -35.41 34.73
C GLY A 681 -14.92 -35.74 34.16
N HIS A 682 -14.26 -34.81 33.48
CA HIS A 682 -12.92 -35.00 32.91
C HIS A 682 -11.80 -34.88 33.95
N THR A 683 -12.05 -34.20 35.07
CA THR A 683 -11.09 -34.06 36.18
C THR A 683 -11.74 -34.44 37.51
N PRO A 684 -10.98 -34.98 38.48
CA PRO A 684 -11.51 -35.36 39.79
C PRO A 684 -11.72 -34.17 40.75
N GLY A 685 -11.25 -32.99 40.38
CA GLY A 685 -11.37 -31.75 41.15
C GLY A 685 -11.29 -30.52 40.25
N VAL A 686 -11.40 -29.34 40.84
CA VAL A 686 -11.41 -28.06 40.11
C VAL A 686 -10.01 -27.47 40.12
N ALA A 687 -9.38 -27.37 38.94
CA ALA A 687 -7.98 -26.99 38.79
C ALA A 687 -7.64 -25.63 39.41
N GLY A 688 -8.55 -24.65 39.29
CA GLY A 688 -8.38 -23.31 39.82
C GLY A 688 -8.52 -23.18 41.33
N LEU A 689 -8.87 -24.26 42.05
CA LEU A 689 -8.98 -24.23 43.51
C LEU A 689 -7.73 -24.88 44.12
N GLU A 690 -6.90 -24.09 44.79
CA GLU A 690 -5.65 -24.57 45.39
C GLU A 690 -5.62 -24.32 46.89
N ALA A 691 -5.09 -25.26 47.66
CA ALA A 691 -4.85 -25.12 49.10
C ALA A 691 -3.35 -25.36 49.39
N PRO A 692 -2.45 -24.42 49.01
CA PRO A 692 -1.00 -24.63 49.10
C PRO A 692 -0.48 -24.79 50.54
N SER A 693 -1.24 -24.35 51.54
CA SER A 693 -0.96 -24.62 52.95
C SER A 693 -2.27 -24.66 53.74
N SER A 694 -2.23 -25.08 55.02
CA SER A 694 -3.43 -25.10 55.86
C SER A 694 -4.10 -23.74 56.07
N ALA A 695 -3.38 -22.63 55.86
CA ALA A 695 -3.87 -21.27 56.07
C ALA A 695 -3.98 -20.44 54.77
N LEU A 696 -3.69 -21.02 53.61
CA LEU A 696 -3.75 -20.32 52.32
C LEU A 696 -4.68 -21.07 51.37
N PHE A 697 -5.70 -20.39 50.90
CA PHE A 697 -6.60 -20.87 49.86
C PHE A 697 -6.50 -19.93 48.65
N ARG A 698 -6.33 -20.48 47.45
CA ARG A 698 -6.24 -19.71 46.21
C ARG A 698 -7.36 -20.11 45.27
N VAL A 699 -7.92 -19.11 44.60
CA VAL A 699 -8.86 -19.28 43.51
C VAL A 699 -8.31 -18.61 42.27
N ARG A 700 -8.17 -19.40 41.20
CA ARG A 700 -7.79 -18.95 39.87
C ARG A 700 -9.02 -18.97 38.97
N LEU A 701 -9.24 -17.87 38.27
CA LEU A 701 -10.32 -17.69 37.32
C LEU A 701 -9.76 -17.76 35.90
N ALA A 702 -10.48 -18.44 35.01
CA ALA A 702 -10.21 -18.48 33.58
C ALA A 702 -10.45 -17.11 32.91
N ARG A 703 -11.22 -16.23 33.55
CA ARG A 703 -11.47 -14.85 33.11
C ARG A 703 -11.72 -13.95 34.31
N ALA A 704 -11.43 -12.66 34.16
CA ALA A 704 -11.69 -11.69 35.21
C ALA A 704 -13.19 -11.58 35.49
N VAL A 705 -13.56 -11.62 36.77
CA VAL A 705 -14.92 -11.36 37.27
C VAL A 705 -14.79 -10.27 38.34
N PRO A 706 -15.04 -8.99 38.01
CA PRO A 706 -14.80 -7.85 38.90
C PRO A 706 -15.57 -7.93 40.23
N PHE A 707 -16.65 -8.72 40.27
CA PHE A 707 -17.51 -8.92 41.42
C PHE A 707 -17.32 -10.31 42.08
N PHE A 708 -16.24 -11.03 41.77
CA PHE A 708 -16.01 -12.37 42.32
C PHE A 708 -16.00 -12.37 43.85
N LEU A 709 -15.39 -11.36 44.47
CA LEU A 709 -15.36 -11.22 45.92
C LEU A 709 -16.76 -11.05 46.53
N GLN A 710 -17.69 -10.40 45.81
CA GLN A 710 -19.09 -10.26 46.21
C GLN A 710 -19.83 -11.60 46.11
N LEU A 711 -19.57 -12.42 45.08
CA LEU A 711 -20.11 -13.79 45.00
C LEU A 711 -19.74 -14.63 46.22
N LEU A 712 -18.56 -14.39 46.80
CA LEU A 712 -18.11 -15.11 47.98
C LEU A 712 -18.90 -14.79 49.27
N THR A 713 -19.89 -13.89 49.20
CA THR A 713 -20.83 -13.62 50.29
C THR A 713 -22.09 -14.49 50.24
N LEU A 714 -22.25 -15.33 49.22
CA LEU A 714 -23.37 -16.25 49.13
C LEU A 714 -23.37 -17.24 50.30
N PRO A 715 -24.52 -17.49 50.96
CA PRO A 715 -24.63 -18.55 51.97
C PRO A 715 -24.39 -19.94 51.37
N ASP A 716 -24.57 -20.11 50.06
CA ASP A 716 -24.47 -21.40 49.36
C ASP A 716 -23.07 -22.01 49.36
N ILE A 717 -22.05 -21.16 49.49
CA ILE A 717 -20.64 -21.55 49.57
C ILE A 717 -20.12 -21.55 51.01
N THR A 718 -21.01 -21.65 51.99
CA THR A 718 -20.63 -21.85 53.41
C THR A 718 -19.65 -23.01 53.52
N VAL A 719 -18.56 -22.82 54.27
CA VAL A 719 -17.53 -23.85 54.42
C VAL A 719 -18.05 -24.94 55.35
N LEU A 720 -18.00 -26.18 54.89
CA LEU A 720 -18.52 -27.35 55.61
C LEU A 720 -17.38 -28.18 56.20
N PRO A 721 -17.61 -28.80 57.38
CA PRO A 721 -16.67 -29.79 57.90
C PRO A 721 -16.61 -31.01 56.98
N PRO A 722 -15.48 -31.74 56.94
CA PRO A 722 -15.29 -32.91 56.08
C PRO A 722 -16.41 -33.95 56.17
N SER A 723 -17.00 -34.05 57.36
CA SER A 723 -18.05 -34.99 57.72
C SER A 723 -19.42 -34.67 57.09
N LEU A 724 -19.61 -33.47 56.53
CA LEU A 724 -20.80 -33.05 55.77
C LEU A 724 -20.53 -32.91 54.27
N VAL A 725 -19.26 -32.71 53.87
CA VAL A 725 -18.91 -32.52 52.46
C VAL A 725 -19.33 -33.74 51.61
N GLY A 726 -19.03 -34.95 52.09
CA GLY A 726 -19.35 -36.20 51.40
C GLY A 726 -20.73 -36.79 51.69
N ASP A 727 -21.50 -36.21 52.61
CA ASP A 727 -22.78 -36.76 53.08
C ASP A 727 -23.89 -35.71 52.93
N ARG A 728 -24.55 -35.71 51.76
CA ARG A 728 -25.66 -34.81 51.44
C ARG A 728 -26.83 -34.97 52.40
N ASP A 729 -27.08 -36.19 52.84
CA ASP A 729 -28.20 -36.51 53.71
C ASP A 729 -28.00 -35.95 55.11
N ARG A 730 -26.76 -36.01 55.60
CA ARG A 730 -26.36 -35.36 56.84
C ARG A 730 -26.33 -33.84 56.71
N ALA A 731 -25.80 -33.29 55.62
CA ALA A 731 -25.82 -31.83 55.36
C ALA A 731 -27.25 -31.26 55.40
N ARG A 732 -28.24 -32.03 54.93
CA ARG A 732 -29.66 -31.67 54.93
C ARG A 732 -30.32 -31.68 56.30
N ARG A 733 -29.90 -32.56 57.22
CA ARG A 733 -30.64 -32.87 58.46
C ARG A 733 -29.90 -32.54 59.74
N ALA A 734 -28.57 -32.47 59.71
CA ALA A 734 -27.71 -32.28 60.87
C ALA A 734 -26.62 -31.23 60.54
N PRO A 735 -27.00 -29.94 60.40
CA PRO A 735 -26.05 -28.87 60.08
C PRO A 735 -24.98 -28.72 61.16
N SER A 736 -23.78 -28.33 60.74
CA SER A 736 -22.61 -28.10 61.60
C SER A 736 -21.64 -27.21 60.83
N GLY A 737 -20.99 -26.26 61.49
CA GLY A 737 -20.10 -25.31 60.85
C GLY A 737 -19.10 -24.69 61.82
N THR A 738 -18.64 -23.48 61.50
CA THR A 738 -17.75 -22.68 62.35
C THR A 738 -18.44 -21.48 63.00
N GLY A 739 -19.71 -21.25 62.69
CA GLY A 739 -20.42 -20.02 63.02
C GLY A 739 -20.71 -19.79 64.52
N PRO A 740 -21.35 -18.66 64.85
CA PRO A 740 -21.50 -18.19 66.22
C PRO A 740 -22.45 -19.03 67.09
N PHE A 741 -23.42 -19.73 66.49
CA PHE A 741 -24.38 -20.55 67.23
C PHE A 741 -24.44 -21.97 66.66
N ALA A 742 -24.29 -22.97 67.52
CA ALA A 742 -24.34 -24.38 67.16
C ALA A 742 -25.78 -24.91 67.22
N PRO A 743 -26.24 -25.70 66.23
CA PRO A 743 -27.57 -26.30 66.26
C PRO A 743 -27.75 -27.24 67.46
N ARG A 744 -28.82 -27.04 68.23
CA ARG A 744 -29.18 -27.89 69.38
C ARG A 744 -30.37 -28.78 69.07
N GLU A 745 -31.42 -28.21 68.50
CA GLU A 745 -32.66 -28.91 68.16
C GLU A 745 -33.28 -28.24 66.95
N ILE A 746 -33.66 -29.02 65.94
CA ILE A 746 -34.43 -28.50 64.84
C ILE A 746 -35.57 -29.46 64.50
N THR A 747 -36.80 -28.94 64.58
CA THR A 747 -38.02 -29.63 64.19
C THR A 747 -38.76 -28.77 63.18
N PHE A 748 -38.76 -29.18 61.92
CA PHE A 748 -39.41 -28.46 60.82
C PHE A 748 -40.91 -28.21 61.10
N GLY A 749 -41.36 -27.01 60.73
CA GLY A 749 -42.71 -26.51 61.01
C GLY A 749 -43.00 -26.25 62.49
N LYS A 750 -42.00 -26.37 63.38
CA LYS A 750 -42.14 -26.09 64.82
C LYS A 750 -41.10 -25.10 65.35
N VAL A 751 -39.84 -25.52 65.46
CA VAL A 751 -38.79 -24.73 66.13
C VAL A 751 -37.40 -25.10 65.64
N ALA A 752 -36.49 -24.12 65.58
CA ALA A 752 -35.05 -24.32 65.46
C ALA A 752 -34.34 -23.59 66.61
N ARG A 753 -33.62 -24.33 67.46
CA ARG A 753 -32.89 -23.84 68.63
C ARG A 753 -31.41 -24.00 68.42
N PHE A 754 -30.66 -22.93 68.70
CA PHE A 754 -29.21 -22.88 68.60
C PHE A 754 -28.63 -22.43 69.94
N ASP A 755 -27.56 -23.07 70.39
CA ASP A 755 -26.80 -22.66 71.57
C ASP A 755 -25.57 -21.87 71.14
N ARG A 756 -25.08 -20.95 71.98
CA ARG A 756 -23.82 -20.25 71.71
C ARG A 756 -22.70 -21.26 71.45
N SER A 757 -21.94 -21.05 70.38
CA SER A 757 -20.81 -21.91 70.04
C SER A 757 -19.60 -21.60 70.93
N ASP A 758 -19.18 -22.59 71.73
CA ASP A 758 -17.91 -22.55 72.44
C ASP A 758 -16.71 -22.74 71.47
N THR A 759 -16.90 -22.99 70.19
CA THR A 759 -15.77 -23.10 69.25
C THR A 759 -15.59 -21.88 68.37
N TYR A 760 -16.49 -20.89 68.47
CA TYR A 760 -16.43 -19.66 67.70
C TYR A 760 -15.13 -18.88 67.98
N TRP A 761 -14.51 -18.33 66.93
CA TRP A 761 -13.22 -17.67 67.03
C TRP A 761 -13.34 -16.23 67.57
N ASP A 762 -14.46 -15.54 67.33
CA ASP A 762 -14.75 -14.19 67.84
C ASP A 762 -15.73 -14.25 69.03
N ARG A 763 -15.39 -15.03 70.05
CA ARG A 763 -16.28 -15.25 71.22
C ARG A 763 -16.65 -13.96 71.94
N GLY A 764 -15.74 -12.99 72.00
CA GLY A 764 -15.94 -11.72 72.70
C GLY A 764 -17.09 -10.91 72.14
N ARG A 765 -17.50 -11.20 70.90
CA ARG A 765 -18.65 -10.56 70.26
C ARG A 765 -20.00 -11.15 70.68
N ILE A 766 -20.07 -12.44 71.02
CA ILE A 766 -21.34 -13.11 71.31
C ILE A 766 -21.76 -12.93 72.79
N ALA A 767 -22.82 -12.17 73.01
CA ALA A 767 -23.41 -12.02 74.34
C ALA A 767 -24.55 -13.02 74.64
N LEU A 768 -25.33 -13.43 73.64
CA LEU A 768 -26.46 -14.35 73.85
C LEU A 768 -26.01 -15.78 74.22
N ASP A 769 -26.82 -16.48 75.04
CA ASP A 769 -26.66 -17.92 75.29
C ASP A 769 -27.21 -18.77 74.14
N GLY A 770 -28.10 -18.22 73.32
CA GLY A 770 -28.67 -18.92 72.17
C GLY A 770 -29.75 -18.15 71.42
N VAL A 771 -30.21 -18.76 70.32
CA VAL A 771 -31.24 -18.24 69.41
C VAL A 771 -32.34 -19.28 69.28
N ASP A 772 -33.59 -18.87 69.49
CA ASP A 772 -34.78 -19.69 69.30
C ASP A 772 -35.61 -19.13 68.14
N LEU A 773 -35.75 -19.91 67.08
CA LEU A 773 -36.49 -19.55 65.87
C LEU A 773 -37.79 -20.36 65.82
N ASP A 774 -38.91 -19.66 65.87
CA ASP A 774 -40.24 -20.23 65.70
C ASP A 774 -40.56 -20.45 64.20
N LEU A 775 -41.06 -21.63 63.86
CA LEU A 775 -41.38 -22.04 62.49
C LEU A 775 -42.88 -22.39 62.31
N THR A 776 -43.74 -22.03 63.27
CA THR A 776 -45.17 -22.42 63.30
C THR A 776 -46.11 -21.41 62.64
N GLU A 777 -45.78 -20.13 62.66
CA GLU A 777 -46.62 -19.04 62.16
C GLU A 777 -46.04 -18.48 60.86
N ASP A 778 -46.88 -18.40 59.83
CA ASP A 778 -46.45 -18.04 58.46
C ASP A 778 -46.95 -16.66 58.01
N SER A 779 -47.90 -16.04 58.75
CA SER A 779 -48.45 -14.73 58.41
C SER A 779 -47.66 -13.57 59.07
N GLU A 780 -47.45 -12.48 58.33
CA GLU A 780 -46.80 -11.25 58.85
C GLU A 780 -47.55 -10.68 60.05
N ALA A 781 -48.88 -10.58 59.93
CA ALA A 781 -49.74 -10.09 60.98
C ALA A 781 -49.70 -10.99 62.22
N GLY A 782 -49.69 -12.32 62.05
CA GLY A 782 -49.60 -13.27 63.16
C GLY A 782 -48.27 -13.17 63.89
N VAL A 783 -47.14 -13.17 63.17
CA VAL A 783 -45.80 -12.99 63.76
C VAL A 783 -45.70 -11.66 64.51
N PHE A 784 -46.20 -10.57 63.90
CA PHE A 784 -46.20 -9.26 64.55
C PHE A 784 -47.09 -9.22 65.80
N GLN A 785 -48.26 -9.85 65.79
CA GLN A 785 -49.12 -9.94 66.96
C GLN A 785 -48.44 -10.72 68.10
N ARG A 786 -47.77 -11.83 67.79
CA ARG A 786 -47.02 -12.62 68.78
C ARG A 786 -45.86 -11.83 69.40
N PHE A 787 -45.24 -10.94 68.63
CA PHE A 787 -44.28 -9.99 69.16
C PHE A 787 -44.91 -8.99 70.13
N LEU A 788 -46.07 -8.42 69.80
CA LEU A 788 -46.81 -7.53 70.70
C LEU A 788 -47.24 -8.25 72.00
N ASP A 789 -47.56 -9.55 71.90
CA ASP A 789 -47.89 -10.41 73.04
C ASP A 789 -46.65 -10.82 73.88
N GLY A 790 -45.45 -10.41 73.47
CA GLY A 790 -44.19 -10.67 74.18
C GLY A 790 -43.61 -12.08 73.98
N GLN A 791 -44.14 -12.84 73.01
CA GLN A 791 -43.66 -14.18 72.69
C GLN A 791 -42.36 -14.17 71.85
N LEU A 792 -42.16 -13.10 71.07
CA LEU A 792 -40.97 -12.87 70.26
C LEU A 792 -40.22 -11.62 70.76
N ASP A 793 -38.89 -11.62 70.63
CA ASP A 793 -38.02 -10.51 71.03
C ASP A 793 -37.61 -9.62 69.84
N VAL A 794 -37.63 -10.15 68.63
CA VAL A 794 -37.39 -9.40 67.40
C VAL A 794 -38.25 -9.94 66.28
N VAL A 795 -38.78 -9.03 65.47
CA VAL A 795 -39.52 -9.35 64.24
C VAL A 795 -39.05 -8.45 63.10
N TRP A 796 -39.12 -8.98 61.90
CA TRP A 796 -38.90 -8.26 60.65
C TRP A 796 -40.04 -8.57 59.69
N ASP A 797 -40.11 -7.83 58.59
CA ASP A 797 -41.19 -7.92 57.60
C ASP A 797 -42.58 -7.77 58.25
N ILE A 798 -42.74 -6.70 59.02
CA ILE A 798 -44.03 -6.36 59.64
C ILE A 798 -44.93 -5.62 58.63
N PRO A 799 -46.27 -5.71 58.76
CA PRO A 799 -47.17 -5.00 57.86
C PRO A 799 -46.88 -3.48 57.82
N TYR A 800 -46.79 -2.92 56.62
CA TYR A 800 -46.45 -1.50 56.43
C TYR A 800 -47.32 -0.50 57.23
N PRO A 801 -48.66 -0.66 57.33
CA PRO A 801 -49.48 0.20 58.17
C PRO A 801 -49.09 0.14 59.67
N GLU A 802 -48.68 -1.02 60.16
CA GLU A 802 -48.19 -1.17 61.53
C GLU A 802 -46.81 -0.52 61.70
N ALA A 803 -45.92 -0.66 60.72
CA ALA A 803 -44.63 0.05 60.73
C ALA A 803 -44.83 1.57 60.79
N ALA A 804 -45.74 2.12 59.97
CA ALA A 804 -46.09 3.53 60.00
C ALA A 804 -46.62 3.96 61.37
N ARG A 805 -47.51 3.15 61.98
CA ARG A 805 -48.04 3.38 63.33
C ARG A 805 -46.94 3.38 64.40
N LEU A 806 -46.01 2.42 64.36
CA LEU A 806 -44.90 2.34 65.31
C LEU A 806 -43.90 3.48 65.16
N MET A 807 -43.64 3.92 63.93
CA MET A 807 -42.78 5.09 63.66
C MET A 807 -43.42 6.39 64.13
N ALA A 808 -44.75 6.49 64.11
CA ALA A 808 -45.47 7.66 64.59
C ALA A 808 -45.65 7.68 66.13
N ASP A 809 -45.65 6.51 66.81
CA ASP A 809 -45.77 6.42 68.27
C ASP A 809 -44.41 6.67 68.95
N PRO A 810 -44.25 7.75 69.76
CA PRO A 810 -42.98 8.04 70.45
C PRO A 810 -42.50 6.93 71.38
N ARG A 811 -43.40 6.06 71.87
CA ARG A 811 -43.04 4.92 72.72
C ARG A 811 -42.37 3.80 71.93
N TRP A 812 -42.74 3.62 70.67
CA TRP A 812 -42.22 2.54 69.82
C TRP A 812 -41.11 3.00 68.87
N ARG A 813 -41.05 4.30 68.54
CA ARG A 813 -40.06 4.88 67.63
C ARG A 813 -38.59 4.49 67.92
N PRO A 814 -38.13 4.39 69.19
CA PRO A 814 -36.77 3.94 69.49
C PRO A 814 -36.48 2.47 69.16
N TYR A 815 -37.52 1.64 69.03
CA TYR A 815 -37.41 0.19 68.89
C TYR A 815 -37.65 -0.32 67.46
N ILE A 816 -38.01 0.57 66.53
CA ILE A 816 -38.17 0.24 65.11
C ILE A 816 -37.02 0.82 64.30
N ASP A 817 -36.29 -0.02 63.58
CA ASP A 817 -35.26 0.36 62.62
C ASP A 817 -35.69 -0.02 61.20
N SER A 818 -35.10 0.64 60.19
CA SER A 818 -35.45 0.38 58.79
C SER A 818 -34.28 0.57 57.85
N SER A 819 -34.24 -0.22 56.79
CA SER A 819 -33.24 -0.09 55.72
C SER A 819 -33.90 -0.24 54.35
N VAL A 820 -33.44 0.51 53.34
CA VAL A 820 -33.85 0.31 51.95
C VAL A 820 -33.04 -0.87 51.42
N GLN A 821 -33.69 -2.01 51.29
CA GLN A 821 -33.01 -3.26 50.95
C GLN A 821 -32.56 -3.25 49.48
N LEU A 822 -31.57 -4.08 49.16
CA LEU A 822 -31.17 -4.35 47.78
C LEU A 822 -32.23 -5.25 47.10
N HIS A 823 -33.43 -4.70 46.97
CA HIS A 823 -34.60 -5.40 46.49
C HIS A 823 -35.40 -4.50 45.54
N THR A 824 -35.94 -5.09 44.48
CA THR A 824 -36.89 -4.44 43.60
C THR A 824 -38.09 -5.34 43.34
N SER A 825 -39.30 -4.80 43.48
CA SER A 825 -40.55 -5.42 43.01
C SER A 825 -40.96 -4.85 41.66
N PHE A 826 -41.42 -5.73 40.77
CA PHE A 826 -41.78 -5.39 39.40
C PHE A 826 -42.81 -6.34 38.82
N LEU A 827 -43.53 -5.91 37.78
CA LEU A 827 -44.26 -6.84 36.92
C LEU A 827 -43.37 -7.27 35.77
N VAL A 828 -43.23 -8.57 35.57
CA VAL A 828 -42.60 -9.18 34.40
C VAL A 828 -43.62 -9.19 33.27
N LEU A 829 -43.20 -8.75 32.08
CA LEU A 829 -44.00 -8.77 30.87
C LEU A 829 -43.45 -9.84 29.92
N ARG A 830 -44.33 -10.66 29.33
CA ARG A 830 -43.93 -11.70 28.36
C ARG A 830 -43.57 -11.09 27.00
N CYS A 831 -42.31 -10.71 26.83
CA CYS A 831 -41.81 -9.88 25.71
C CYS A 831 -41.67 -10.61 24.36
N ASP A 832 -41.87 -11.93 24.30
CA ASP A 832 -41.75 -12.73 23.08
C ASP A 832 -43.11 -13.13 22.48
N ARG A 833 -44.22 -12.56 22.98
CA ARG A 833 -45.58 -12.85 22.51
C ARG A 833 -46.41 -11.58 22.38
N ALA A 834 -47.19 -11.51 21.30
CA ALA A 834 -48.19 -10.46 21.13
C ALA A 834 -49.21 -10.47 22.28
N PRO A 835 -49.59 -9.30 22.81
CA PRO A 835 -49.24 -7.94 22.36
C PRO A 835 -48.00 -7.32 23.05
N LEU A 836 -47.33 -8.08 23.94
CA LEU A 836 -46.26 -7.57 24.80
C LEU A 836 -44.88 -7.62 24.12
N ASP A 837 -44.78 -8.20 22.92
CA ASP A 837 -43.65 -8.06 22.01
C ASP A 837 -43.47 -6.61 21.50
N ASP A 838 -44.55 -5.83 21.42
CA ASP A 838 -44.51 -4.41 21.10
C ASP A 838 -44.12 -3.54 22.32
N VAL A 839 -42.96 -2.88 22.22
CA VAL A 839 -42.45 -1.97 23.26
C VAL A 839 -43.41 -0.83 23.60
N ARG A 840 -44.26 -0.40 22.66
CA ARG A 840 -45.25 0.67 22.90
C ARG A 840 -46.31 0.23 23.90
N VAL A 841 -46.76 -1.03 23.82
CA VAL A 841 -47.69 -1.62 24.79
C VAL A 841 -47.03 -1.69 26.16
N ARG A 842 -45.78 -2.17 26.24
CA ARG A 842 -45.02 -2.25 27.50
C ARG A 842 -44.79 -0.88 28.16
N ARG A 843 -44.46 0.14 27.36
CA ARG A 843 -44.34 1.54 27.81
C ARG A 843 -45.69 2.11 28.26
N ALA A 844 -46.78 1.76 27.59
CA ALA A 844 -48.13 2.16 28.01
C ALA A 844 -48.48 1.60 29.40
N LEU A 845 -48.20 0.32 29.67
CA LEU A 845 -48.39 -0.27 30.99
C LEU A 845 -47.58 0.47 32.07
N ASN A 846 -46.33 0.85 31.75
CA ASN A 846 -45.48 1.61 32.66
C ASN A 846 -46.04 3.02 32.98
N HIS A 847 -46.64 3.70 32.01
CA HIS A 847 -47.30 5.01 32.22
C HIS A 847 -48.66 4.89 32.91
N ALA A 848 -49.37 3.76 32.74
CA ALA A 848 -50.66 3.52 33.35
C ALA A 848 -50.57 3.30 34.88
N VAL A 849 -49.48 2.75 35.38
CA VAL A 849 -49.31 2.47 36.80
C VAL A 849 -48.92 3.74 37.59
N ASP A 850 -49.77 4.13 38.54
CA ASP A 850 -49.47 5.17 39.52
C ASP A 850 -48.77 4.56 40.74
N ARG A 851 -47.44 4.64 40.69
CA ARG A 851 -46.55 4.11 41.75
C ARG A 851 -46.65 4.89 43.06
N ALA A 852 -46.93 6.20 42.99
CA ALA A 852 -47.04 7.03 44.18
C ALA A 852 -48.33 6.69 44.93
N ALA A 853 -49.46 6.63 44.21
CA ALA A 853 -50.74 6.21 44.79
C ALA A 853 -50.69 4.75 45.29
N LEU A 854 -50.01 3.85 44.57
CA LEU A 854 -49.78 2.47 45.04
C LEU A 854 -49.00 2.46 46.35
N ASN A 855 -47.92 3.24 46.45
CA ASN A 855 -47.11 3.33 47.66
C ASN A 855 -47.90 3.88 48.85
N GLU A 856 -48.65 4.96 48.65
CA GLU A 856 -49.48 5.55 49.70
C GLU A 856 -50.58 4.59 50.19
N LYS A 857 -51.31 3.96 49.26
CA LYS A 857 -52.48 3.13 49.58
C LYS A 857 -52.12 1.76 50.15
N THR A 858 -51.12 1.08 49.58
CA THR A 858 -50.77 -0.29 49.96
C THR A 858 -49.64 -0.33 50.98
N PHE A 859 -48.66 0.56 50.88
CA PHE A 859 -47.43 0.52 51.67
C PHE A 859 -47.27 1.71 52.63
N ALA A 860 -48.34 2.47 52.88
CA ALA A 860 -48.36 3.63 53.78
C ALA A 860 -47.29 4.70 53.46
N GLY A 861 -46.84 4.80 52.20
CA GLY A 861 -45.81 5.73 51.75
C GLY A 861 -44.38 5.36 52.17
N LEU A 862 -44.16 4.15 52.68
CA LEU A 862 -42.87 3.75 53.28
C LEU A 862 -41.90 3.06 52.31
N THR A 863 -42.37 2.57 51.15
CA THR A 863 -41.48 2.04 50.11
C THR A 863 -40.87 3.16 49.28
N VAL A 864 -39.85 2.84 48.47
CA VAL A 864 -39.23 3.79 47.54
C VAL A 864 -39.71 3.47 46.13
N PRO A 865 -40.50 4.35 45.46
CA PRO A 865 -40.92 4.11 44.07
C PRO A 865 -39.70 3.84 43.17
N ALA A 866 -39.73 2.73 42.44
CA ALA A 866 -38.59 2.28 41.66
C ALA A 866 -38.57 2.94 40.29
N ALA A 867 -37.45 3.58 39.94
CA ALA A 867 -37.22 4.07 38.60
C ALA A 867 -36.77 2.95 37.66
N SER A 868 -36.04 1.97 38.19
CA SER A 868 -35.43 0.91 37.41
C SER A 868 -35.29 -0.37 38.23
N ILE A 869 -34.67 -1.39 37.62
CA ILE A 869 -34.43 -2.68 38.29
C ILE A 869 -33.44 -2.56 39.46
N LEU A 870 -32.53 -1.58 39.40
CA LEU A 870 -31.38 -1.49 40.28
C LEU A 870 -31.68 -0.64 41.53
N PRO A 871 -31.75 -1.23 42.74
CA PRO A 871 -32.01 -0.50 43.98
C PRO A 871 -30.87 0.47 44.35
N PRO A 872 -31.14 1.43 45.26
CA PRO A 872 -30.10 2.31 45.79
C PRO A 872 -28.92 1.54 46.38
N HIS A 873 -27.75 2.19 46.46
CA HIS A 873 -26.48 1.68 46.99
C HIS A 873 -25.66 0.77 46.06
N LEU A 874 -26.23 0.21 45.00
CA LEU A 874 -25.47 -0.57 44.01
C LEU A 874 -24.76 0.32 42.99
N VAL A 875 -23.59 -0.13 42.52
CA VAL A 875 -22.86 0.48 41.42
C VAL A 875 -23.77 0.55 40.19
N GLY A 876 -23.79 1.70 39.50
CA GLY A 876 -24.68 1.91 38.35
C GLY A 876 -26.04 2.48 38.70
N HIS A 877 -26.43 2.55 39.99
CA HIS A 877 -27.66 3.23 40.39
C HIS A 877 -27.55 4.72 40.06
N ASP A 878 -28.53 5.23 39.31
CA ASP A 878 -28.59 6.65 38.93
C ASP A 878 -29.69 7.34 39.75
N PRO A 879 -29.34 8.15 40.77
CA PRO A 879 -30.33 8.86 41.58
C PRO A 879 -31.07 9.95 40.79
N ASN A 880 -30.59 10.31 39.59
CA ASN A 880 -31.25 11.25 38.70
C ASN A 880 -32.22 10.56 37.72
N LEU A 881 -32.17 9.24 37.60
CA LEU A 881 -33.14 8.49 36.81
C LEU A 881 -34.51 8.58 37.48
N ARG A 882 -35.51 9.05 36.74
CA ARG A 882 -36.88 9.21 37.24
C ARG A 882 -37.71 7.99 36.82
N PRO A 883 -38.64 7.50 37.65
CA PRO A 883 -39.62 6.52 37.22
C PRO A 883 -40.45 7.04 36.06
N TYR A 884 -41.07 6.13 35.30
CA TYR A 884 -42.10 6.49 34.34
C TYR A 884 -43.15 7.37 35.02
N ARG A 885 -43.37 8.56 34.45
CA ARG A 885 -44.43 9.46 34.92
C ARG A 885 -45.77 8.77 34.74
N HIS A 886 -46.59 8.77 35.77
CA HIS A 886 -47.98 8.34 35.63
C HIS A 886 -48.69 9.28 34.66
N ASP A 887 -49.13 8.75 33.52
CA ASP A 887 -49.75 9.51 32.43
C ASP A 887 -50.77 8.61 31.69
N PRO A 888 -52.00 8.50 32.20
CA PRO A 888 -53.05 7.68 31.60
C PRO A 888 -53.36 8.03 30.14
N GLU A 889 -53.25 9.31 29.76
CA GLU A 889 -53.52 9.76 28.40
C GLU A 889 -52.40 9.34 27.45
N ARG A 890 -51.13 9.44 27.87
CA ARG A 890 -50.01 8.88 27.11
C ARG A 890 -50.11 7.37 26.97
N ALA A 891 -50.54 6.66 28.02
CA ALA A 891 -50.76 5.21 27.96
C ALA A 891 -51.83 4.85 26.91
N LYS A 892 -52.99 5.51 26.92
CA LYS A 892 -54.04 5.31 25.90
C LYS A 892 -53.54 5.62 24.49
N ALA A 893 -52.80 6.70 24.30
CA ALA A 893 -52.21 7.07 23.01
C ALA A 893 -51.26 5.98 22.49
N LEU A 894 -50.35 5.47 23.33
CA LEU A 894 -49.44 4.39 22.97
C LEU A 894 -50.18 3.08 22.66
N LEU A 895 -51.22 2.74 23.41
CA LEU A 895 -52.07 1.57 23.10
C LEU A 895 -52.78 1.74 21.76
N HIS A 896 -53.30 2.93 21.45
CA HIS A 896 -53.91 3.22 20.15
C HIS A 896 -52.90 3.14 19.01
N GLU A 897 -51.70 3.73 19.17
CA GLU A 897 -50.59 3.64 18.20
C GLU A 897 -50.15 2.18 17.95
N ALA A 898 -50.26 1.32 18.97
CA ALA A 898 -50.00 -0.11 18.88
C ALA A 898 -51.20 -0.93 18.35
N GLY A 899 -52.32 -0.30 17.98
CA GLY A 899 -53.50 -0.97 17.42
C GLY A 899 -54.50 -1.51 18.46
N HIS A 900 -54.33 -1.17 19.74
CA HIS A 900 -55.16 -1.62 20.87
C HIS A 900 -56.10 -0.53 21.40
N GLY A 901 -56.52 0.43 20.56
CA GLY A 901 -57.41 1.53 20.96
C GLY A 901 -58.82 1.08 21.41
N GLY A 902 -59.26 -0.12 21.02
CA GLY A 902 -60.50 -0.74 21.49
C GLY A 902 -60.39 -1.46 22.83
N GLY A 903 -59.21 -1.44 23.45
CA GLY A 903 -58.89 -2.15 24.68
C GLY A 903 -58.09 -3.43 24.45
N LEU A 904 -57.49 -3.92 25.54
CA LEU A 904 -56.63 -5.09 25.56
C LEU A 904 -56.95 -5.98 26.76
N ALA A 905 -56.82 -7.31 26.63
CA ALA A 905 -56.91 -8.25 27.73
C ALA A 905 -55.56 -8.93 27.96
N LEU A 906 -55.12 -8.99 29.22
CA LEU A 906 -53.91 -9.67 29.66
C LEU A 906 -54.23 -10.59 30.84
N THR A 907 -53.40 -11.59 31.07
CA THR A 907 -53.53 -12.55 32.17
C THR A 907 -52.40 -12.41 33.19
N ALA A 908 -52.71 -12.60 34.47
CA ALA A 908 -51.72 -12.77 35.52
C ALA A 908 -52.14 -13.91 36.46
N TRP A 909 -51.17 -14.73 36.87
CA TRP A 909 -51.41 -15.82 37.81
C TRP A 909 -51.07 -15.42 39.25
N LEU A 910 -51.88 -15.87 40.19
CA LEU A 910 -51.73 -15.66 41.63
C LEU A 910 -51.86 -16.98 42.35
N SER A 911 -51.06 -17.22 43.39
CA SER A 911 -51.32 -18.36 44.26
C SER A 911 -52.54 -18.07 45.15
N PRO A 912 -53.21 -19.08 45.73
CA PRO A 912 -54.27 -18.85 46.71
C PRO A 912 -53.80 -18.08 47.95
N LYS A 913 -52.49 -18.08 48.23
CA LYS A 913 -51.89 -17.29 49.29
C LYS A 913 -51.76 -15.83 48.86
N ASP A 914 -51.19 -15.58 47.68
CA ASP A 914 -50.99 -14.23 47.15
C ASP A 914 -52.30 -13.51 46.86
N SER A 915 -53.36 -14.23 46.46
CA SER A 915 -54.67 -13.64 46.19
C SER A 915 -55.39 -13.17 47.45
N ARG A 916 -54.99 -13.66 48.63
CA ARG A 916 -55.51 -13.26 49.94
C ARG A 916 -54.61 -12.27 50.66
N ASP A 917 -53.41 -12.00 50.14
CA ASP A 917 -52.47 -11.07 50.74
C ASP A 917 -52.94 -9.61 50.47
N PRO A 918 -53.32 -8.85 51.51
CA PRO A 918 -53.75 -7.47 51.35
C PRO A 918 -52.63 -6.53 50.87
N LEU A 919 -51.36 -6.95 50.97
CA LEU A 919 -50.20 -6.18 50.49
C LEU A 919 -49.84 -6.50 49.03
N ASN A 920 -50.53 -7.44 48.39
CA ASN A 920 -50.32 -7.74 46.99
C ASN A 920 -50.72 -6.54 46.10
N PRO A 921 -49.82 -5.97 45.29
CA PRO A 921 -50.12 -4.80 44.47
C PRO A 921 -50.98 -5.09 43.24
N LEU A 922 -51.10 -6.36 42.80
CA LEU A 922 -51.75 -6.72 41.54
C LEU A 922 -53.22 -6.28 41.43
N PRO A 923 -54.09 -6.44 42.46
CA PRO A 923 -55.47 -5.96 42.38
C PRO A 923 -55.58 -4.45 42.16
N VAL A 924 -54.72 -3.66 42.82
CA VAL A 924 -54.69 -2.20 42.64
C VAL A 924 -54.20 -1.83 41.24
N ILE A 925 -53.16 -2.51 40.76
CA ILE A 925 -52.62 -2.31 39.42
C ILE A 925 -53.66 -2.70 38.35
N ALA A 926 -54.40 -3.80 38.53
CA ALA A 926 -55.46 -4.21 37.60
C ALA A 926 -56.52 -3.10 37.43
N THR A 927 -56.92 -2.42 38.51
CA THR A 927 -57.81 -1.24 38.44
C THR A 927 -57.19 -0.06 37.70
N GLN A 928 -55.89 0.21 37.92
CA GLN A 928 -55.18 1.29 37.21
C GLN A 928 -55.04 1.00 35.71
N LEU A 929 -54.78 -0.25 35.33
CA LEU A 929 -54.72 -0.70 33.94
C LEU A 929 -56.09 -0.64 33.26
N GLU A 930 -57.17 -0.98 33.97
CA GLU A 930 -58.53 -0.92 33.43
C GLU A 930 -58.93 0.53 33.05
N ALA A 931 -58.47 1.53 33.82
CA ALA A 931 -58.72 2.94 33.54
C ALA A 931 -58.11 3.45 32.22
N VAL A 932 -57.15 2.72 31.64
CA VAL A 932 -56.55 3.00 30.32
C VAL A 932 -56.99 2.01 29.24
N GLY A 933 -57.97 1.14 29.53
CA GLY A 933 -58.52 0.17 28.59
C GLY A 933 -57.82 -1.19 28.58
N VAL A 934 -56.99 -1.52 29.58
CA VAL A 934 -56.31 -2.82 29.70
C VAL A 934 -56.95 -3.64 30.82
N LYS A 935 -57.64 -4.72 30.47
CA LYS A 935 -58.23 -5.66 31.43
C LYS A 935 -57.21 -6.73 31.83
N LEU A 936 -56.73 -6.68 33.07
CA LEU A 936 -55.86 -7.70 33.63
C LEU A 936 -56.67 -8.77 34.39
N ALA A 937 -56.80 -9.97 33.81
CA ALA A 937 -57.47 -11.10 34.44
C ALA A 937 -56.55 -11.80 35.44
N LEU A 938 -56.93 -11.78 36.72
CA LEU A 938 -56.19 -12.42 37.80
C LEU A 938 -56.69 -13.87 38.00
N GLU A 939 -55.91 -14.86 37.56
CA GLU A 939 -56.22 -16.28 37.74
C GLU A 939 -55.57 -16.81 39.02
N VAL A 940 -56.37 -17.36 39.93
CA VAL A 940 -55.87 -17.96 41.17
C VAL A 940 -55.64 -19.46 40.96
N LEU A 941 -54.38 -19.89 40.97
CA LEU A 941 -53.96 -21.26 40.66
C LEU A 941 -53.06 -21.84 41.76
N PRO A 942 -53.24 -23.10 42.19
CA PRO A 942 -52.27 -23.77 43.06
C PRO A 942 -50.88 -23.87 42.41
N GLY A 943 -49.81 -23.89 43.23
CA GLY A 943 -48.43 -23.89 42.73
C GLY A 943 -48.08 -25.10 41.84
N GLU A 944 -48.63 -26.28 42.15
CA GLU A 944 -48.47 -27.48 41.31
C GLU A 944 -49.09 -27.32 39.93
N GLU A 945 -50.27 -26.68 39.86
CA GLU A 945 -50.97 -26.41 38.60
C GLU A 945 -50.20 -25.36 37.78
N MET A 946 -49.74 -24.27 38.40
CA MET A 946 -48.87 -23.30 37.73
C MET A 946 -47.64 -23.98 37.15
N SER A 947 -46.98 -24.84 37.93
CA SER A 947 -45.78 -25.58 37.50
C SER A 947 -46.10 -26.54 36.36
N ALA A 948 -47.24 -27.23 36.40
CA ALA A 948 -47.70 -28.10 35.32
C ALA A 948 -48.00 -27.32 34.04
N ARG A 949 -48.67 -26.16 34.14
CA ARG A 949 -48.95 -25.28 32.99
C ARG A 949 -47.65 -24.76 32.36
N LYS A 950 -46.68 -24.33 33.17
CA LYS A 950 -45.34 -23.92 32.69
C LYS A 950 -44.62 -25.05 31.96
N ARG A 951 -44.59 -26.27 32.52
CA ARG A 951 -44.03 -27.45 31.84
C ARG A 951 -44.75 -27.76 30.52
N GLY A 952 -46.04 -27.44 30.43
CA GLY A 952 -46.83 -27.52 29.20
C GLY A 952 -46.68 -26.35 28.23
N GLY A 953 -45.80 -25.36 28.51
CA GLY A 953 -45.55 -24.21 27.64
C GLY A 953 -46.56 -23.06 27.76
N SER A 954 -47.44 -23.11 28.77
CA SER A 954 -48.39 -22.04 29.09
C SER A 954 -47.80 -21.12 30.16
N PHE A 955 -47.91 -19.81 29.94
CA PHE A 955 -47.36 -18.75 30.80
C PHE A 955 -48.37 -17.60 30.88
N PRO A 956 -48.45 -16.86 31.99
CA PRO A 956 -49.24 -15.63 32.06
C PRO A 956 -48.57 -14.51 31.25
N ASP A 957 -49.36 -13.56 30.75
CA ASP A 957 -48.82 -12.38 30.05
C ASP A 957 -48.03 -11.47 31.01
N VAL A 958 -48.52 -11.35 32.24
CA VAL A 958 -47.96 -10.52 33.29
C VAL A 958 -47.75 -11.34 34.55
N ARG A 959 -46.59 -11.22 35.18
CA ARG A 959 -46.29 -11.88 36.46
C ARG A 959 -45.75 -10.89 37.47
N LEU A 960 -46.33 -10.82 38.67
CA LEU A 960 -45.69 -10.11 39.77
C LEU A 960 -44.45 -10.88 40.21
N SER A 961 -43.32 -10.18 40.24
CA SER A 961 -42.07 -10.73 40.73
C SER A 961 -41.35 -9.73 41.63
N ARG A 962 -40.33 -10.26 42.31
CA ARG A 962 -39.47 -9.53 43.20
C ARG A 962 -38.10 -10.19 43.20
N TRP A 963 -37.07 -9.38 43.33
CA TRP A 963 -35.71 -9.86 43.42
C TRP A 963 -35.02 -9.20 44.61
N PHE A 964 -34.37 -10.01 45.45
CA PHE A 964 -33.34 -9.56 46.38
C PHE A 964 -32.00 -9.81 45.71
N ALA A 965 -31.06 -8.89 45.82
CA ALA A 965 -29.71 -9.12 45.34
C ALA A 965 -29.11 -10.32 46.08
N ASP A 966 -28.63 -11.32 45.35
CA ASP A 966 -28.01 -12.51 45.97
C ASP A 966 -26.64 -12.15 46.58
N PHE A 967 -25.96 -11.20 45.94
CA PHE A 967 -24.69 -10.62 46.35
C PHE A 967 -24.69 -9.11 46.07
N PRO A 968 -23.89 -8.30 46.77
CA PRO A 968 -23.98 -6.84 46.71
C PRO A 968 -23.31 -6.21 45.47
N ASP A 969 -23.75 -6.61 44.28
CA ASP A 969 -23.27 -6.10 42.99
C ASP A 969 -24.42 -6.00 41.97
N PRO A 970 -24.45 -5.00 41.05
CA PRO A 970 -25.50 -4.89 40.04
C PRO A 970 -25.69 -6.12 39.15
N ASP A 971 -24.65 -6.92 38.93
CA ASP A 971 -24.71 -8.04 37.98
C ASP A 971 -25.80 -9.05 38.34
N THR A 972 -26.07 -9.29 39.64
CA THR A 972 -27.19 -10.15 40.12
C THR A 972 -28.56 -9.75 39.57
N PHE A 973 -28.77 -8.49 39.18
CA PHE A 973 -30.02 -8.05 38.56
C PHE A 973 -30.00 -8.16 37.03
N PHE A 974 -28.84 -8.00 36.41
CA PHE A 974 -28.77 -7.92 34.95
C PHE A 974 -28.40 -9.27 34.32
N SER A 975 -27.33 -9.92 34.77
CA SER A 975 -26.95 -11.23 34.24
C SER A 975 -27.92 -12.33 34.64
N SER A 976 -28.43 -12.30 35.87
CA SER A 976 -29.40 -13.31 36.31
C SER A 976 -30.79 -13.13 35.70
N LEU A 977 -31.24 -11.89 35.42
CA LEU A 977 -32.65 -11.63 35.09
C LEU A 977 -32.93 -11.17 33.65
N LEU A 978 -31.95 -10.55 32.98
CA LEU A 978 -32.18 -9.83 31.71
C LEU A 978 -31.18 -10.20 30.61
N TYR A 979 -30.22 -11.07 30.89
CA TYR A 979 -29.26 -11.56 29.91
C TYR A 979 -29.81 -12.76 29.16
N SER A 980 -29.91 -12.66 27.85
CA SER A 980 -30.69 -13.61 27.05
C SER A 980 -29.99 -14.96 26.81
N LYS A 981 -28.72 -15.08 27.22
CA LYS A 981 -27.87 -16.27 27.05
C LYS A 981 -27.76 -17.11 28.32
N THR A 982 -28.37 -16.70 29.43
CA THR A 982 -28.55 -17.49 30.65
C THR A 982 -29.96 -18.06 30.72
N GLU A 983 -30.21 -18.90 31.73
CA GLU A 983 -31.56 -19.39 32.00
C GLU A 983 -32.52 -18.22 32.25
N ASP A 984 -33.68 -18.21 31.59
CA ASP A 984 -34.70 -17.17 31.75
C ASP A 984 -35.50 -17.40 33.04
N VAL A 985 -34.89 -17.05 34.18
CA VAL A 985 -35.50 -17.19 35.51
C VAL A 985 -36.76 -16.33 35.69
N LEU A 986 -36.93 -15.31 34.85
CA LEU A 986 -38.12 -14.46 34.87
C LEU A 986 -39.27 -15.02 34.05
N ASP A 987 -39.03 -16.00 33.17
CA ASP A 987 -39.93 -16.38 32.08
C ASP A 987 -40.39 -15.15 31.28
N ALA A 988 -39.52 -14.14 31.11
CA ALA A 988 -39.87 -12.90 30.44
C ALA A 988 -39.84 -13.03 28.91
N GLY A 989 -39.05 -13.97 28.38
CA GLY A 989 -38.78 -14.05 26.93
C GLY A 989 -38.08 -12.80 26.37
N PHE A 990 -37.53 -11.93 27.23
CA PHE A 990 -36.90 -10.69 26.81
C PHE A 990 -35.54 -10.98 26.17
N ARG A 991 -35.31 -10.42 24.98
CA ARG A 991 -34.05 -10.54 24.24
C ARG A 991 -33.74 -9.20 23.60
N ASP A 992 -32.60 -8.62 23.97
CA ASP A 992 -32.09 -7.42 23.36
C ASP A 992 -30.56 -7.52 23.24
N ALA A 993 -30.05 -7.37 22.02
CA ALA A 993 -28.64 -7.61 21.74
C ALA A 993 -27.72 -6.55 22.40
N GLU A 994 -28.22 -5.32 22.59
CA GLU A 994 -27.44 -4.26 23.20
C GLU A 994 -27.42 -4.41 24.73
N VAL A 995 -28.54 -4.80 25.33
CA VAL A 995 -28.60 -5.24 26.74
C VAL A 995 -27.59 -6.36 26.96
N ASP A 996 -27.63 -7.42 26.15
CA ASP A 996 -26.69 -8.56 26.28
C ASP A 996 -25.22 -8.11 26.19
N ARG A 997 -24.91 -7.26 25.20
CA ARG A 997 -23.56 -6.72 25.00
C ARG A 997 -23.09 -5.90 26.21
N LEU A 998 -23.96 -5.06 26.77
CA LEU A 998 -23.64 -4.22 27.93
C LEU A 998 -23.52 -5.03 29.22
N VAL A 999 -24.33 -6.08 29.40
CA VAL A 999 -24.18 -7.04 30.52
C VAL A 999 -22.81 -7.71 30.45
N GLU A 1000 -22.46 -8.29 29.29
CA GLU A 1000 -21.16 -8.96 29.10
C GLU A 1000 -19.98 -8.01 29.32
N LYS A 1001 -20.12 -6.75 28.88
CA LYS A 1001 -19.10 -5.71 29.09
C LYS A 1001 -18.97 -5.36 30.57
N GLY A 1002 -20.07 -5.07 31.26
CA GLY A 1002 -20.09 -4.71 32.69
C GLY A 1002 -19.54 -5.82 33.59
N ALA A 1003 -19.79 -7.08 33.22
CA ALA A 1003 -19.32 -8.25 33.92
C ALA A 1003 -17.80 -8.53 33.79
N ARG A 1004 -17.08 -7.79 32.92
CA ARG A 1004 -15.64 -8.01 32.64
C ARG A 1004 -14.76 -6.78 32.88
N LEU A 1005 -15.33 -5.58 32.97
CA LEU A 1005 -14.57 -4.34 33.16
C LEU A 1005 -13.99 -4.24 34.58
N LEU A 1006 -12.67 -4.15 34.69
CA LEU A 1006 -11.98 -3.94 35.97
C LEU A 1006 -11.96 -2.47 36.40
N ASP A 1007 -11.97 -1.53 35.44
CA ASP A 1007 -12.03 -0.11 35.77
C ASP A 1007 -13.40 0.24 36.36
N ALA A 1008 -13.39 0.71 37.62
CA ALA A 1008 -14.61 0.94 38.37
C ALA A 1008 -15.48 2.07 37.76
N ALA A 1009 -14.88 3.09 37.15
CA ALA A 1009 -15.61 4.23 36.60
C ALA A 1009 -16.26 3.87 35.26
N GLU A 1010 -15.53 3.18 34.38
CA GLU A 1010 -16.09 2.64 33.14
C GLU A 1010 -17.20 1.62 33.40
N ARG A 1011 -16.99 0.72 34.37
CA ARG A 1011 -17.99 -0.26 34.79
C ARG A 1011 -19.26 0.42 35.31
N GLU A 1012 -19.12 1.42 36.17
CA GLU A 1012 -20.25 2.21 36.66
C GLU A 1012 -21.02 2.89 35.51
N ALA A 1013 -20.31 3.48 34.55
CA ALA A 1013 -20.94 4.10 33.38
C ALA A 1013 -21.74 3.08 32.55
N VAL A 1014 -21.20 1.87 32.33
CA VAL A 1014 -21.89 0.79 31.62
C VAL A 1014 -23.17 0.37 32.34
N TYR A 1015 -23.16 0.17 33.66
CA TYR A 1015 -24.40 -0.18 34.37
C TYR A 1015 -25.40 0.97 34.41
N ARG A 1016 -24.97 2.24 34.45
CA ARG A 1016 -25.90 3.38 34.31
C ARG A 1016 -26.57 3.40 32.94
N GLU A 1017 -25.81 3.14 31.88
CA GLU A 1017 -26.33 3.03 30.51
C GLU A 1017 -27.31 1.87 30.38
N LEU A 1018 -26.92 0.68 30.85
CA LEU A 1018 -27.76 -0.51 30.89
C LEU A 1018 -29.07 -0.28 31.65
N ASN A 1019 -29.00 0.40 32.79
CA ASN A 1019 -30.16 0.73 33.60
C ASN A 1019 -31.15 1.65 32.87
N ARG A 1020 -30.64 2.62 32.09
CA ARG A 1020 -31.47 3.49 31.23
C ARG A 1020 -32.05 2.74 30.04
N LEU A 1021 -31.26 1.88 29.40
CA LEU A 1021 -31.70 1.07 28.27
C LEU A 1021 -32.81 0.11 28.67
N VAL A 1022 -32.65 -0.64 29.76
CA VAL A 1022 -33.68 -1.54 30.29
C VAL A 1022 -34.94 -0.75 30.66
N GLN A 1023 -34.82 0.43 31.27
CA GLN A 1023 -35.98 1.27 31.51
C GLN A 1023 -36.69 1.66 30.20
N ALA A 1024 -35.94 2.03 29.16
CA ALA A 1024 -36.48 2.41 27.86
C ALA A 1024 -37.14 1.24 27.12
N GLU A 1025 -36.54 0.05 27.14
CA GLU A 1025 -37.10 -1.17 26.51
C GLU A 1025 -38.28 -1.77 27.28
N ALA A 1026 -38.46 -1.31 28.52
CA ALA A 1026 -39.61 -1.62 29.38
C ALA A 1026 -39.96 -3.12 29.45
N PRO A 1027 -39.00 -4.06 29.61
CA PRO A 1027 -39.35 -5.48 29.79
C PRO A 1027 -40.12 -5.73 31.10
N LEU A 1028 -40.01 -4.78 32.03
CA LEU A 1028 -40.60 -4.83 33.36
C LEU A 1028 -41.39 -3.54 33.63
N VAL A 1029 -42.43 -3.65 34.47
CA VAL A 1029 -43.04 -2.50 35.13
C VAL A 1029 -42.47 -2.40 36.53
N PHE A 1030 -41.47 -1.53 36.74
CA PHE A 1030 -40.87 -1.32 38.06
C PHE A 1030 -41.89 -0.72 39.02
N LEU A 1031 -41.99 -1.26 40.24
CA LEU A 1031 -42.97 -0.79 41.23
C LEU A 1031 -42.26 -0.03 42.36
N PHE A 1032 -41.46 -0.71 43.16
CA PHE A 1032 -40.78 -0.12 44.31
C PHE A 1032 -39.54 -0.91 44.75
N HIS A 1033 -38.61 -0.23 45.41
CA HIS A 1033 -37.56 -0.83 46.22
C HIS A 1033 -38.08 -1.01 47.65
N ASN A 1034 -37.83 -2.19 48.24
CA ASN A 1034 -38.40 -2.55 49.54
C ASN A 1034 -37.71 -1.78 50.66
N ARG A 1035 -38.48 -1.32 51.63
CA ARG A 1035 -37.94 -0.83 52.91
C ARG A 1035 -38.23 -1.89 53.96
N GLY A 1036 -37.20 -2.64 54.32
CA GLY A 1036 -37.29 -3.64 55.39
C GLY A 1036 -37.36 -2.95 56.75
N PHE A 1037 -38.26 -3.40 57.61
CA PHE A 1037 -38.40 -2.95 58.99
C PHE A 1037 -38.01 -4.05 59.95
N VAL A 1038 -37.30 -3.67 61.02
CA VAL A 1038 -36.98 -4.56 62.14
C VAL A 1038 -37.48 -3.91 63.42
N VAL A 1039 -38.26 -4.64 64.21
CA VAL A 1039 -38.79 -4.20 65.50
C VAL A 1039 -38.22 -5.08 66.60
N GLN A 1040 -37.66 -4.44 67.62
CA GLN A 1040 -37.05 -5.12 68.78
C GLN A 1040 -37.91 -4.94 70.04
N ALA A 1041 -37.91 -5.93 70.92
CA ALA A 1041 -38.45 -5.79 72.26
C ALA A 1041 -37.58 -4.82 73.08
N PRO A 1042 -38.13 -4.06 74.05
CA PRO A 1042 -37.36 -3.08 74.81
C PRO A 1042 -36.13 -3.61 75.56
N ARG A 1043 -36.10 -4.91 75.86
CA ARG A 1043 -34.99 -5.62 76.52
C ARG A 1043 -33.89 -6.05 75.55
N LEU A 1044 -34.18 -6.15 74.26
CA LEU A 1044 -33.22 -6.55 73.24
C LEU A 1044 -32.47 -5.31 72.77
N ARG A 1045 -31.14 -5.40 72.69
CA ARG A 1045 -30.24 -4.32 72.28
C ARG A 1045 -29.35 -4.79 71.13
N GLY A 1046 -28.67 -3.85 70.47
CA GLY A 1046 -27.78 -4.16 69.33
C GLY A 1046 -28.47 -4.47 67.99
N VAL A 1047 -29.81 -4.35 67.90
CA VAL A 1047 -30.55 -4.58 66.65
C VAL A 1047 -30.29 -3.48 65.63
N GLN A 1048 -29.97 -3.89 64.40
CA GLN A 1048 -29.76 -3.05 63.25
C GLN A 1048 -30.41 -3.69 62.01
N ALA A 1049 -31.10 -2.89 61.21
CA ALA A 1049 -31.63 -3.33 59.92
C ALA A 1049 -30.53 -3.33 58.84
N HIS A 1050 -30.40 -4.43 58.09
CA HIS A 1050 -29.40 -4.58 57.02
C HIS A 1050 -30.00 -4.44 55.61
N LEU A 1051 -29.15 -4.11 54.63
CA LEU A 1051 -29.51 -3.97 53.21
C LEU A 1051 -29.82 -5.33 52.54
N LEU A 1052 -29.19 -6.38 53.05
CA LEU A 1052 -29.33 -7.76 52.62
C LEU A 1052 -29.67 -8.64 53.82
N PRO A 1053 -30.39 -9.75 53.62
CA PRO A 1053 -30.51 -10.80 54.62
C PRO A 1053 -29.14 -11.33 55.10
N PRO A 1054 -29.00 -11.72 56.39
CA PRO A 1054 -30.04 -11.74 57.40
C PRO A 1054 -30.43 -10.33 57.89
N PRO A 1055 -31.70 -10.12 58.28
CA PRO A 1055 -32.21 -8.80 58.67
C PRO A 1055 -31.59 -8.28 59.97
N VAL A 1056 -31.08 -9.18 60.80
CA VAL A 1056 -30.30 -8.90 62.01
C VAL A 1056 -29.13 -9.88 62.12
N ARG A 1057 -28.07 -9.49 62.83
CA ARG A 1057 -26.92 -10.36 63.14
C ARG A 1057 -26.96 -10.76 64.60
N TRP A 1058 -27.15 -12.06 64.86
CA TRP A 1058 -27.26 -12.60 66.22
C TRP A 1058 -26.07 -12.26 67.12
N ASN A 1059 -24.88 -12.17 66.53
CA ASN A 1059 -23.61 -11.90 67.19
C ASN A 1059 -23.56 -10.48 67.78
N ASP A 1060 -24.35 -9.54 67.26
CA ASP A 1060 -24.37 -8.15 67.70
C ASP A 1060 -25.46 -7.89 68.75
N LEU A 1061 -26.33 -8.89 69.00
CA LEU A 1061 -27.48 -8.77 69.89
C LEU A 1061 -27.13 -9.16 71.33
N TRP A 1062 -27.82 -8.54 72.28
CA TRP A 1062 -27.74 -8.89 73.70
C TRP A 1062 -29.03 -8.51 74.43
N LEU A 1063 -29.28 -9.17 75.57
CA LEU A 1063 -30.46 -8.93 76.39
C LEU A 1063 -30.07 -8.13 77.64
N GLU A 1064 -30.79 -7.03 77.86
CA GLU A 1064 -30.67 -6.26 79.09
C GLU A 1064 -31.38 -6.99 80.25
N PRO A 1065 -30.74 -7.15 81.43
CA PRO A 1065 -31.26 -7.89 82.58
C PRO A 1065 -32.58 -7.39 83.17
#